data_AF-A0A428TYV9-F1
#
_entry.id   AF-A0A428TYV9-F1
#
_cell.length_a   1.000
_cell.length_b   1.000
_cell.length_c   1.000
_cell.angle_alpha   90.00
_cell.angle_beta   90.00
_cell.angle_gamma   90.00
#
_symmetry.space_group_name_H-M   'P 1'
#
loop_
_entity.id
_entity.type
_entity.pdbx_description
1 polymer ?
#
loop_
_entity_poly.entity_id
_entity_poly.type
_entity_poly.pdbx_seq_one_letter_code
_entity_poly.pdbx_strand_id
1 'polypeptide(L)'
;MPRFTSPFDGAKLFYRDFVPAKSPPPFNVADSAEAGEKPALVFLHQWPLSSRMYDPLLVSLCESHRFRCIAVDRRGFGQSDWSGPEHKGDIDYSVLARDVVSLLEQIQPGPFVFIAASMGTGETVLAHGLSEYGYIWISTSLPLPVASPEFPDGPPRELWDHVLSSLRSHRSQFVSNNFRGPLGVGASGNVTDKDIEMFERIFDAADALAIERAARIFTSEDLTGELVEFGKTKSGELLLIHGGADGGVPLAASAHRIQKLIPDARLTVYDDGGHALKQQIKDRLCLTSGLPSANPTSSAWQEPPASIATTQSKTLPLETDIAIIGSGITGTSVAHSLLNHPRGSQLRVTILEARNACSGATGRNGGHLVSDTCGHFEHLVAALGVEEAVKMLKFSEANIEELKAIIAQLSEPEKDAVEFRQVIASSTLGDKATVDSLRRSMNLLQETGEKTKLGYTLVEDADILLNKYKYRDGLAVCEQEGAGALWPYRLVTILQKHLLDGNKDRFSIETNTPVVRISHEEDTSQNEPSYVLQTPRGIIRARKIIHCTNGYSSNLLPSLTGSLYPLRGTVSVQDPGPSFPRLGHQYSWTKMHTGHYDPETRRLTTGLYYAQQNAKTGEIVIGGESQEIENLLTSDDSEVAASARDHISSIVPKVYLDADNAKAKKVWSGIMGFTADGFPMIGKLSRATTGRTGTEEWIAAAMTINPPQVQHASWEVRAAEKRARCADAIPKPWRLPSHILDSLKTPLETNKNDLVSLDIPRRSGILSDIELDITESYNVSSLLAKLADGTFTAVQVVTAFSKRAAIAQQLTNCLTETFFDQAELRARQLDELREGGKLAGPLHGLPISLKDTFHVPGTQATIGLVAFLDEFSKTTSPLVEILLSLGAVPYVKTNVPQTMMTADSQNNVFGRTLNPRNTALGAGGSSGGEGALVAFRGSPIGVGTDIGGSIRIPALCCGTYGFKPTAGRIPYGGQRGCSNPGLKFILACAGPLANDMKSLEILTKSVIDARPAYLDSTAIDVPWRNISAPSGKKLRLGVLPEDPSYPLQPPIKHAISQAVAKLRAEGHILVELDPKECLVSGINSVAWGLFSLDKTARRIVTDAGEPCIPSRQRITDELERLKWDFLPDLTGLSDLDKLSTLNIKRAEVIESWRRLWQSHRLDAAIGPAAQNTAVQHDLYGVPPYTCFLNVLNYPACVIPFGSAKPIPGEEFTLNPDQAGPPYDAELTEGAPCSIQVFTSSMRDEECIAISSIVDNALKG
;
A
#
# COMPACT_ATOMS: atom_id res chain seq x y z
N MET A 1 13.23 2.42 -18.69
CA MET A 1 12.13 3.32 -19.10
C MET A 1 12.40 3.76 -20.52
N PRO A 2 11.51 3.53 -21.50
CA PRO A 2 11.82 3.75 -22.92
C PRO A 2 12.09 5.23 -23.18
N ARG A 3 13.25 5.53 -23.76
CA ARG A 3 13.62 6.86 -24.23
C ARG A 3 14.15 6.75 -25.65
N PHE A 4 13.82 7.70 -26.49
CA PHE A 4 14.44 7.88 -27.80
C PHE A 4 15.17 9.22 -27.86
N THR A 5 16.12 9.30 -28.77
CA THR A 5 16.89 10.53 -28.96
C THR A 5 16.29 11.26 -30.14
N SER A 6 15.83 12.49 -29.93
CA SER A 6 15.32 13.26 -31.04
C SER A 6 16.44 13.51 -32.06
N PRO A 7 16.18 13.28 -33.36
CA PRO A 7 17.14 13.56 -34.42
C PRO A 7 17.33 15.07 -34.66
N PHE A 8 16.48 15.92 -34.07
CA PHE A 8 16.51 17.36 -34.28
C PHE A 8 17.64 18.05 -33.50
N ASP A 9 17.78 17.72 -32.23
CA ASP A 9 18.71 18.41 -31.32
C ASP A 9 19.32 17.47 -30.26
N GLY A 10 19.02 16.16 -30.32
CA GLY A 10 19.54 15.18 -29.38
C GLY A 10 18.79 15.09 -28.04
N ALA A 11 17.64 15.76 -27.87
CA ALA A 11 16.86 15.65 -26.64
C ALA A 11 16.44 14.20 -26.36
N LYS A 12 16.52 13.74 -25.10
CA LYS A 12 16.03 12.40 -24.72
C LYS A 12 14.55 12.48 -24.36
N LEU A 13 13.72 11.91 -25.21
CA LEU A 13 12.26 11.94 -25.06
C LEU A 13 11.76 10.59 -24.56
N PHE A 14 10.88 10.63 -23.56
CA PHE A 14 10.30 9.45 -22.95
C PHE A 14 9.04 9.01 -23.69
N TYR A 15 8.84 7.71 -23.75
CA TYR A 15 7.58 7.12 -24.20
C TYR A 15 7.29 5.86 -23.40
N ARG A 16 6.03 5.45 -23.47
CA ARG A 16 5.51 4.22 -22.90
C ARG A 16 5.15 3.29 -24.03
N ASP A 17 5.43 2.02 -23.85
CA ASP A 17 5.13 0.96 -24.82
C ASP A 17 4.60 -0.24 -24.06
N PHE A 18 3.28 -0.37 -24.04
CA PHE A 18 2.57 -1.48 -23.43
C PHE A 18 2.29 -2.52 -24.50
N VAL A 19 2.99 -3.65 -24.42
CA VAL A 19 2.81 -4.78 -25.31
C VAL A 19 1.97 -5.84 -24.59
N PRO A 20 0.87 -6.34 -25.17
CA PRO A 20 0.02 -7.32 -24.52
C PRO A 20 0.83 -8.54 -24.09
N ALA A 21 0.67 -8.99 -22.84
CA ALA A 21 1.42 -10.14 -22.33
C ALA A 21 1.20 -11.37 -23.22
N LYS A 22 2.26 -12.15 -23.48
CA LYS A 22 2.19 -13.38 -24.33
C LYS A 22 1.18 -14.42 -23.80
N SER A 23 0.86 -14.36 -22.50
CA SER A 23 -0.18 -15.15 -21.85
C SER A 23 -1.21 -14.16 -21.26
N PRO A 24 -2.44 -14.07 -21.81
CA PRO A 24 -3.39 -13.04 -21.43
C PRO A 24 -3.87 -13.21 -19.97
N PRO A 25 -4.06 -12.12 -19.21
CA PRO A 25 -4.77 -12.19 -17.95
C PRO A 25 -6.26 -12.55 -18.17
N PRO A 26 -6.92 -13.13 -17.17
CA PRO A 26 -8.15 -13.90 -17.35
C PRO A 26 -9.43 -13.08 -17.67
N PHE A 27 -9.36 -11.75 -17.70
CA PHE A 27 -10.49 -10.89 -18.08
C PHE A 27 -10.50 -10.69 -19.60
N ASN A 28 -11.10 -11.64 -20.33
CA ASN A 28 -11.38 -11.51 -21.76
C ASN A 28 -12.87 -11.21 -21.97
N VAL A 29 -13.19 -10.16 -22.73
CA VAL A 29 -14.55 -9.78 -23.07
C VAL A 29 -14.89 -10.43 -24.42
N ALA A 30 -15.66 -11.52 -24.46
CA ALA A 30 -16.15 -12.10 -25.71
C ALA A 30 -17.24 -11.17 -26.32
N ASP A 31 -17.33 -10.86 -27.61
CA ASP A 31 -17.12 -11.67 -28.82
C ASP A 31 -16.43 -10.92 -29.99
N SER A 32 -15.85 -11.71 -30.91
CA SER A 32 -15.29 -11.40 -32.25
C SER A 32 -13.88 -10.76 -32.29
N ALA A 33 -12.89 -11.22 -33.06
CA ALA A 33 -12.84 -12.07 -34.24
C ALA A 33 -11.51 -12.85 -34.28
N GLU A 34 -11.37 -13.73 -35.27
CA GLU A 34 -10.16 -14.51 -35.59
C GLU A 34 -8.86 -13.71 -35.51
N ALA A 35 -7.79 -14.44 -35.15
CA ALA A 35 -6.44 -13.94 -34.95
C ALA A 35 -5.84 -13.29 -36.22
N GLY A 36 -6.09 -11.99 -36.39
CA GLY A 36 -5.23 -11.07 -37.12
C GLY A 36 -4.45 -10.17 -36.17
N GLU A 37 -3.26 -9.72 -36.57
CA GLU A 37 -2.52 -8.68 -35.84
C GLU A 37 -3.37 -7.41 -35.74
N LYS A 38 -3.82 -7.06 -34.52
CA LYS A 38 -4.49 -5.79 -34.25
C LYS A 38 -3.48 -4.65 -34.40
N PRO A 39 -3.88 -3.49 -34.95
CA PRO A 39 -2.98 -2.34 -35.05
C PRO A 39 -2.60 -1.83 -33.65
N ALA A 40 -1.39 -1.31 -33.47
CA ALA A 40 -1.01 -0.61 -32.24
C ALA A 40 -1.80 0.70 -32.09
N LEU A 41 -2.05 1.15 -30.86
CA LEU A 41 -2.70 2.43 -30.57
C LEU A 41 -1.64 3.42 -30.10
N VAL A 42 -1.46 4.52 -30.82
CA VAL A 42 -0.43 5.54 -30.54
C VAL A 42 -1.08 6.79 -29.97
N PHE A 43 -0.90 7.02 -28.67
CA PHE A 43 -1.54 8.08 -27.89
C PHE A 43 -0.71 9.36 -27.84
N LEU A 44 -1.28 10.46 -28.32
CA LEU A 44 -0.72 11.83 -28.26
C LEU A 44 -1.59 12.70 -27.35
N HIS A 45 -1.02 13.12 -26.22
CA HIS A 45 -1.74 13.81 -25.15
C HIS A 45 -2.07 15.27 -25.48
N GLN A 46 -2.98 15.88 -24.73
CA GLN A 46 -3.27 17.31 -24.81
C GLN A 46 -2.19 18.17 -24.13
N TRP A 47 -2.17 19.46 -24.44
CA TRP A 47 -1.48 20.45 -23.61
C TRP A 47 -2.33 20.75 -22.37
N PRO A 48 -1.76 21.00 -21.18
CA PRO A 48 -0.37 20.86 -20.71
C PRO A 48 -0.09 19.49 -20.02
N LEU A 49 -0.47 18.37 -20.63
CA LEU A 49 -0.38 17.05 -19.99
C LEU A 49 0.83 16.25 -20.47
N SER A 50 0.95 15.01 -20.02
CA SER A 50 1.94 14.02 -20.47
C SER A 50 1.23 12.69 -20.78
N SER A 51 1.97 11.66 -21.23
CA SER A 51 1.47 10.30 -21.45
C SER A 51 0.69 9.74 -20.25
N ARG A 52 0.99 10.22 -19.03
CA ARG A 52 0.28 9.88 -17.78
C ARG A 52 -1.22 10.13 -17.82
N MET A 53 -1.72 11.03 -18.65
CA MET A 53 -3.17 11.26 -18.76
C MET A 53 -3.93 10.01 -19.22
N TYR A 54 -3.25 9.12 -19.94
CA TYR A 54 -3.79 7.85 -20.43
C TYR A 54 -3.50 6.67 -19.51
N ASP A 55 -2.83 6.85 -18.37
CA ASP A 55 -2.62 5.76 -17.39
C ASP A 55 -3.92 5.02 -17.05
N PRO A 56 -5.07 5.71 -16.88
CA PRO A 56 -6.35 5.06 -16.67
C PRO A 56 -6.91 4.34 -17.90
N LEU A 57 -6.25 4.25 -19.06
CA LEU A 57 -6.75 3.61 -20.30
C LEU A 57 -5.78 2.55 -20.86
N LEU A 58 -4.47 2.77 -20.74
CA LEU A 58 -3.45 1.97 -21.43
C LEU A 58 -3.48 0.48 -21.00
N VAL A 59 -3.74 0.20 -19.73
CA VAL A 59 -3.70 -1.18 -19.21
C VAL A 59 -4.87 -2.03 -19.72
N SER A 60 -6.11 -1.55 -19.72
CA SER A 60 -7.24 -2.34 -20.26
C SER A 60 -7.13 -2.52 -21.77
N LEU A 61 -6.75 -1.47 -22.50
CA LEU A 61 -6.58 -1.57 -23.95
C LEU A 61 -5.48 -2.58 -24.30
N CYS A 62 -4.38 -2.60 -23.54
CA CYS A 62 -3.29 -3.55 -23.68
C CYS A 62 -3.68 -4.97 -23.27
N GLU A 63 -4.13 -5.16 -22.04
CA GLU A 63 -4.28 -6.50 -21.47
C GLU A 63 -5.65 -7.12 -21.76
N SER A 64 -6.73 -6.34 -21.69
CA SER A 64 -8.10 -6.83 -21.89
C SER A 64 -8.52 -6.81 -23.35
N HIS A 65 -8.12 -5.79 -24.12
CA HIS A 65 -8.48 -5.67 -25.55
C HIS A 65 -7.36 -6.05 -26.51
N ARG A 66 -6.17 -6.37 -25.98
CA ARG A 66 -5.03 -6.93 -26.74
C ARG A 66 -4.44 -5.98 -27.79
N PHE A 67 -4.57 -4.67 -27.60
CA PHE A 67 -3.91 -3.66 -28.43
C PHE A 67 -2.53 -3.33 -27.87
N ARG A 68 -1.45 -3.34 -28.68
CA ARG A 68 -0.21 -2.67 -28.26
C ARG A 68 -0.48 -1.18 -28.10
N CYS A 69 -0.19 -0.61 -26.94
CA CYS A 69 -0.49 0.80 -26.64
C CYS A 69 0.80 1.58 -26.42
N ILE A 70 1.04 2.58 -27.25
CA ILE A 70 2.24 3.43 -27.22
C ILE A 70 1.79 4.84 -26.83
N ALA A 71 2.42 5.47 -25.84
CA ALA A 71 2.09 6.84 -25.43
C ALA A 71 3.36 7.64 -25.23
N VAL A 72 3.53 8.74 -25.98
CA VAL A 72 4.77 9.54 -25.98
C VAL A 72 4.62 10.78 -25.11
N ASP A 73 5.67 11.13 -24.36
CA ASP A 73 5.78 12.43 -23.70
C ASP A 73 6.43 13.43 -24.64
N ARG A 74 5.84 14.62 -24.80
CA ARG A 74 6.50 15.72 -25.52
C ARG A 74 7.62 16.36 -24.70
N ARG A 75 8.50 17.10 -25.37
CA ARG A 75 9.61 17.87 -24.75
C ARG A 75 9.16 18.73 -23.58
N GLY A 76 9.78 18.54 -22.42
CA GLY A 76 9.49 19.28 -21.19
C GLY A 76 8.17 18.89 -20.52
N PHE A 77 7.57 17.76 -20.89
CA PHE A 77 6.42 17.19 -20.18
C PHE A 77 6.77 15.78 -19.72
N GLY A 78 6.22 15.38 -18.57
CA GLY A 78 6.47 14.07 -18.00
C GLY A 78 7.96 13.82 -17.77
N GLN A 79 8.54 12.83 -18.45
CA GLN A 79 9.95 12.43 -18.31
C GLN A 79 10.83 12.76 -19.52
N SER A 80 10.29 13.52 -20.48
CA SER A 80 11.01 13.98 -21.68
C SER A 80 11.84 15.22 -21.39
N ASP A 81 13.09 15.22 -21.85
CA ASP A 81 13.96 16.39 -21.77
C ASP A 81 13.34 17.59 -22.49
N TRP A 82 13.57 18.77 -21.94
CA TRP A 82 13.10 20.02 -22.53
C TRP A 82 13.93 20.43 -23.76
N SER A 83 15.23 20.16 -23.73
CA SER A 83 16.17 20.55 -24.79
C SER A 83 17.37 19.61 -24.82
N GLY A 84 17.92 19.37 -26.01
CA GLY A 84 19.13 18.57 -26.18
C GLY A 84 20.43 19.29 -25.77
N PRO A 85 21.59 18.60 -25.85
CA PRO A 85 22.90 19.07 -25.36
C PRO A 85 23.38 20.42 -25.91
N GLU A 86 22.86 20.84 -27.07
CA GLU A 86 23.27 22.08 -27.75
C GLU A 86 22.23 23.21 -27.69
N HIS A 87 21.06 23.01 -27.07
CA HIS A 87 19.96 23.98 -26.98
C HIS A 87 19.63 24.66 -28.33
N LYS A 88 19.43 23.86 -29.38
CA LYS A 88 19.16 24.36 -30.72
C LYS A 88 17.65 24.39 -31.01
N GLY A 89 17.05 25.58 -30.92
CA GLY A 89 15.73 25.88 -31.50
C GLY A 89 14.55 26.01 -30.53
N ASP A 90 13.50 26.69 -30.98
CA ASP A 90 12.18 26.73 -30.33
C ASP A 90 11.42 25.42 -30.58
N ILE A 91 10.38 25.16 -29.78
CA ILE A 91 9.45 24.03 -29.98
C ILE A 91 8.26 24.54 -30.76
N ASP A 92 7.98 23.90 -31.88
CA ASP A 92 6.81 24.13 -32.75
C ASP A 92 6.14 22.79 -33.08
N TYR A 93 5.01 22.83 -33.78
CA TYR A 93 4.31 21.60 -34.22
C TYR A 93 5.20 20.71 -35.10
N SER A 94 6.11 21.27 -35.90
CA SER A 94 6.98 20.52 -36.80
C SER A 94 8.04 19.72 -36.05
N VAL A 95 8.58 20.25 -34.96
CA VAL A 95 9.50 19.53 -34.07
C VAL A 95 8.77 18.38 -33.38
N LEU A 96 7.58 18.64 -32.83
CA LEU A 96 6.77 17.63 -32.14
C LEU A 96 6.36 16.47 -33.07
N ALA A 97 5.90 16.77 -34.28
CA ALA A 97 5.56 15.76 -35.27
C ALA A 97 6.77 14.92 -35.70
N ARG A 98 7.94 15.53 -35.90
CA ARG A 98 9.19 14.82 -36.22
C ARG A 98 9.65 13.90 -35.10
N ASP A 99 9.47 14.30 -33.85
CA ASP A 99 9.78 13.46 -32.70
C ASP A 99 8.89 12.20 -32.68
N VAL A 100 7.58 12.36 -32.92
CA VAL A 100 6.64 11.24 -33.03
C VAL A 100 7.02 10.31 -34.19
N VAL A 101 7.33 10.85 -35.36
CA VAL A 101 7.74 10.06 -36.53
C VAL A 101 9.02 9.29 -36.26
N SER A 102 10.03 9.96 -35.70
CA SER A 102 11.31 9.32 -35.37
C SER A 102 11.14 8.19 -34.36
N LEU A 103 10.26 8.37 -33.37
CA LEU A 103 9.88 7.29 -32.46
C LEU A 103 9.29 6.10 -33.21
N LEU A 104 8.33 6.34 -34.11
CA LEU A 104 7.65 5.28 -34.87
C LEU A 104 8.60 4.55 -35.83
N GLU A 105 9.52 5.26 -36.48
CA GLU A 105 10.60 4.68 -37.29
C GLU A 105 11.52 3.79 -36.45
N GLN A 106 11.80 4.20 -35.21
CA GLN A 106 12.68 3.45 -34.30
C GLN A 106 12.00 2.20 -33.72
N ILE A 107 10.73 2.29 -33.30
CA ILE A 107 10.05 1.19 -32.59
C ILE A 107 9.27 0.25 -33.51
N GLN A 108 9.09 0.66 -34.77
CA GLN A 108 8.45 -0.11 -35.85
C GLN A 108 7.18 -0.85 -35.37
N PRO A 109 6.09 -0.13 -35.03
CA PRO A 109 4.96 -0.73 -34.33
C PRO A 109 4.08 -1.66 -35.19
N GLY A 110 4.39 -1.84 -36.47
CA GLY A 110 3.51 -2.47 -37.45
C GLY A 110 2.35 -1.56 -37.81
N PRO A 111 1.19 -2.10 -38.23
CA PRO A 111 -0.03 -1.32 -38.37
C PRO A 111 -0.38 -0.59 -37.08
N PHE A 112 -0.80 0.66 -37.16
CA PHE A 112 -1.17 1.42 -35.95
C PHE A 112 -2.33 2.38 -36.18
N VAL A 113 -2.89 2.96 -35.13
CA VAL A 113 -3.93 4.00 -35.18
C VAL A 113 -3.52 5.10 -34.23
N PHE A 114 -3.51 6.34 -34.72
CA PHE A 114 -3.25 7.49 -33.85
C PHE A 114 -4.48 7.81 -32.99
N ILE A 115 -4.25 8.04 -31.70
CA ILE A 115 -5.25 8.51 -30.75
C ILE A 115 -4.75 9.82 -30.16
N ALA A 116 -5.26 10.93 -30.66
CA ALA A 116 -4.72 12.25 -30.36
C ALA A 116 -5.76 13.14 -29.67
N ALA A 117 -5.32 13.95 -28.70
CA ALA A 117 -6.18 14.93 -28.04
C ALA A 117 -5.64 16.36 -28.11
N SER A 118 -6.53 17.34 -28.37
CA SER A 118 -6.20 18.77 -28.48
C SER A 118 -4.94 19.00 -29.32
N MET A 119 -3.87 19.61 -28.80
CA MET A 119 -2.59 19.79 -29.50
C MET A 119 -2.05 18.53 -30.20
N GLY A 120 -2.30 17.33 -29.67
CA GLY A 120 -1.91 16.08 -30.34
C GLY A 120 -2.52 15.92 -31.73
N THR A 121 -3.67 16.52 -32.02
CA THR A 121 -4.29 16.46 -33.36
C THR A 121 -3.40 17.16 -34.39
N GLY A 122 -2.85 18.33 -34.07
CA GLY A 122 -1.93 19.03 -34.97
C GLY A 122 -0.60 18.30 -35.16
N GLU A 123 -0.10 17.64 -34.12
CA GLU A 123 1.03 16.72 -34.26
C GLU A 123 0.73 15.60 -35.26
N THR A 124 -0.49 15.01 -35.22
CA THR A 124 -0.88 14.01 -36.23
C THR A 124 -1.07 14.62 -37.63
N VAL A 125 -1.58 15.84 -37.76
CA VAL A 125 -1.72 16.55 -39.05
C VAL A 125 -0.37 16.95 -39.63
N LEU A 126 0.69 17.10 -38.86
CA LEU A 126 2.02 17.32 -39.46
C LEU A 126 2.80 16.02 -39.66
N ALA A 127 2.53 14.99 -38.84
CA ALA A 127 3.15 13.67 -38.98
C ALA A 127 2.56 12.83 -40.14
N HIS A 128 1.31 13.08 -40.57
CA HIS A 128 0.59 12.20 -41.50
C HIS A 128 1.19 12.08 -42.91
N GLY A 129 1.96 13.07 -43.38
CA GLY A 129 2.64 12.99 -44.67
C GLY A 129 3.65 11.83 -44.76
N LEU A 130 3.83 11.07 -43.68
CA LEU A 130 4.84 10.03 -43.47
C LEU A 130 4.24 8.68 -43.01
N SER A 131 2.90 8.48 -43.01
CA SER A 131 2.25 7.22 -42.54
C SER A 131 0.94 6.85 -43.28
N GLU A 132 0.70 5.55 -43.50
CA GLU A 132 -0.47 5.01 -44.22
C GLU A 132 -1.68 4.65 -43.35
N TYR A 133 -1.67 4.88 -42.02
CA TYR A 133 -2.70 4.34 -41.11
C TYR A 133 -3.76 5.33 -40.60
N GLY A 134 -4.80 4.85 -39.91
CA GLY A 134 -6.00 5.61 -39.50
C GLY A 134 -5.89 6.45 -38.21
N TYR A 135 -6.92 7.28 -37.93
CA TYR A 135 -6.86 8.34 -36.91
C TYR A 135 -8.13 8.45 -36.05
N ILE A 136 -7.93 8.58 -34.74
CA ILE A 136 -8.96 8.90 -33.75
C ILE A 136 -8.53 10.18 -33.04
N TRP A 137 -9.36 11.20 -33.11
CA TRP A 137 -9.09 12.51 -32.54
C TRP A 137 -10.13 12.79 -31.45
N ILE A 138 -9.68 12.92 -30.21
CA ILE A 138 -10.51 13.05 -29.02
C ILE A 138 -10.41 14.49 -28.52
N SER A 139 -11.54 15.10 -28.14
CA SER A 139 -11.59 16.47 -27.58
C SER A 139 -10.80 17.48 -28.42
N THR A 140 -11.11 17.54 -29.70
CA THR A 140 -10.17 18.01 -30.74
C THR A 140 -9.97 19.52 -30.77
N SER A 141 -8.78 20.02 -31.11
CA SER A 141 -8.58 21.44 -31.44
C SER A 141 -7.56 21.65 -32.58
N LEU A 142 -8.05 22.23 -33.67
CA LEU A 142 -7.40 22.82 -34.86
C LEU A 142 -8.58 23.38 -35.71
N PRO A 143 -8.41 24.37 -36.61
CA PRO A 143 -7.15 24.94 -37.10
C PRO A 143 -6.63 26.21 -36.40
N LEU A 144 -7.48 27.05 -35.79
CA LEU A 144 -7.08 28.14 -34.89
C LEU A 144 -8.21 28.37 -33.87
N PRO A 145 -7.99 28.17 -32.56
CA PRO A 145 -9.03 28.31 -31.53
C PRO A 145 -9.15 29.74 -30.99
N VAL A 146 -8.65 30.74 -31.73
CA VAL A 146 -8.79 32.15 -31.37
C VAL A 146 -9.80 32.81 -32.31
N ALA A 147 -10.77 33.53 -31.73
CA ALA A 147 -11.71 34.34 -32.49
C ALA A 147 -10.96 35.33 -33.39
N SER A 148 -11.30 35.34 -34.67
CA SER A 148 -10.78 36.30 -35.65
C SER A 148 -11.86 36.63 -36.69
N PRO A 149 -11.70 37.66 -37.54
CA PRO A 149 -12.68 38.00 -38.56
C PRO A 149 -13.03 36.83 -39.50
N GLU A 150 -12.06 35.97 -39.81
CA GLU A 150 -12.24 34.76 -40.62
C GLU A 150 -12.73 33.54 -39.80
N PHE A 151 -12.63 33.60 -38.46
CA PHE A 151 -12.99 32.52 -37.52
C PHE A 151 -13.76 33.06 -36.29
N PRO A 152 -15.00 33.54 -36.46
CA PRO A 152 -15.72 34.24 -35.38
C PRO A 152 -16.18 33.33 -34.23
N ASP A 153 -16.30 32.02 -34.46
CA ASP A 153 -16.85 31.05 -33.49
C ASP A 153 -15.84 30.59 -32.43
N GLY A 154 -14.57 31.03 -32.53
CA GLY A 154 -13.51 30.69 -31.58
C GLY A 154 -13.63 31.47 -30.26
N PRO A 155 -13.02 30.98 -29.17
CA PRO A 155 -12.87 31.76 -27.95
C PRO A 155 -12.11 33.09 -28.16
N PRO A 156 -12.51 34.17 -27.47
CA PRO A 156 -11.90 35.49 -27.65
C PRO A 156 -10.44 35.53 -27.20
N ARG A 157 -9.64 36.42 -27.80
CA ARG A 157 -8.20 36.53 -27.52
C ARG A 157 -7.90 36.77 -26.04
N GLU A 158 -8.78 37.51 -25.36
CA GLU A 158 -8.70 37.82 -23.94
C GLU A 158 -8.74 36.57 -23.05
N LEU A 159 -9.46 35.51 -23.46
CA LEU A 159 -9.49 34.24 -22.72
C LEU A 159 -8.10 33.59 -22.72
N TRP A 160 -7.45 33.56 -23.89
CA TRP A 160 -6.12 32.98 -24.05
C TRP A 160 -5.05 33.80 -23.35
N ASP A 161 -5.15 35.14 -23.42
CA ASP A 161 -4.27 36.04 -22.69
C ASP A 161 -4.46 35.88 -21.16
N HIS A 162 -5.68 35.60 -20.69
CA HIS A 162 -5.95 35.27 -19.29
C HIS A 162 -5.32 33.94 -18.87
N VAL A 163 -5.46 32.88 -19.69
CA VAL A 163 -4.81 31.58 -19.44
C VAL A 163 -3.30 31.74 -19.35
N LEU A 164 -2.67 32.48 -20.28
CA LEU A 164 -1.23 32.77 -20.27
C LEU A 164 -0.81 33.62 -19.05
N SER A 165 -1.61 34.60 -18.66
CA SER A 165 -1.37 35.39 -17.45
C SER A 165 -1.47 34.54 -16.19
N SER A 166 -2.47 33.66 -16.09
CA SER A 166 -2.68 32.72 -14.98
C SER A 166 -1.52 31.75 -14.85
N LEU A 167 -0.99 31.23 -15.98
CA LEU A 167 0.21 30.40 -16.01
C LEU A 167 1.45 31.11 -15.45
N ARG A 168 1.62 32.40 -15.76
CA ARG A 168 2.77 33.20 -15.30
C ARG A 168 2.66 33.64 -13.84
N SER A 169 1.45 33.91 -13.37
CA SER A 169 1.19 34.51 -12.05
C SER A 169 0.82 33.50 -10.97
N HIS A 170 0.18 32.38 -11.33
CA HIS A 170 -0.43 31.42 -10.39
C HIS A 170 -0.19 29.97 -10.83
N ARG A 171 1.03 29.65 -11.28
CA ARG A 171 1.38 28.37 -11.94
C ARG A 171 0.96 27.12 -11.16
N SER A 172 1.30 27.00 -9.89
CA SER A 172 0.99 25.81 -9.07
C SER A 172 -0.49 25.64 -8.78
N GLN A 173 -1.30 26.70 -8.96
CA GLN A 173 -2.74 26.68 -8.80
C GLN A 173 -3.46 26.71 -10.15
N PHE A 174 -2.72 26.66 -11.27
CA PHE A 174 -3.30 26.82 -12.60
C PHE A 174 -4.37 25.75 -12.86
N VAL A 175 -4.09 24.49 -12.52
CA VAL A 175 -5.04 23.39 -12.72
C VAL A 175 -6.27 23.58 -11.85
N SER A 176 -6.14 23.79 -10.53
CA SER A 176 -7.29 24.01 -9.64
C SER A 176 -8.11 25.26 -10.01
N ASN A 177 -7.47 26.31 -10.53
CA ASN A 177 -8.12 27.56 -10.93
C ASN A 177 -8.80 27.48 -12.31
N ASN A 178 -8.28 26.68 -13.25
CA ASN A 178 -8.72 26.71 -14.65
C ASN A 178 -9.39 25.40 -15.14
N PHE A 179 -9.08 24.22 -14.55
CA PHE A 179 -9.71 22.93 -14.91
C PHE A 179 -11.12 22.77 -14.29
N ARG A 180 -11.52 23.67 -13.39
CA ARG A 180 -12.92 23.83 -12.95
C ARG A 180 -13.68 24.89 -13.75
N GLY A 181 -12.98 25.64 -14.60
CA GLY A 181 -13.50 26.77 -15.36
C GLY A 181 -13.36 26.56 -16.88
N PRO A 182 -12.89 27.55 -17.66
CA PRO A 182 -12.96 27.51 -19.13
C PRO A 182 -12.11 26.43 -19.80
N LEU A 183 -11.11 25.84 -19.13
CA LEU A 183 -10.37 24.66 -19.63
C LEU A 183 -10.89 23.34 -19.03
N GLY A 184 -11.81 23.46 -18.08
CA GLY A 184 -12.50 22.36 -17.45
C GLY A 184 -13.54 21.75 -18.36
N VAL A 185 -13.68 20.43 -18.22
CA VAL A 185 -14.79 19.65 -18.75
C VAL A 185 -16.09 20.42 -18.47
N GLY A 186 -16.95 20.54 -19.47
CA GLY A 186 -18.13 21.41 -19.55
C GLY A 186 -19.07 21.49 -18.34
N ALA A 187 -20.20 22.19 -18.54
CA ALA A 187 -21.20 22.59 -17.53
C ALA A 187 -21.74 21.51 -16.55
N SER A 188 -21.31 20.25 -16.64
CA SER A 188 -21.67 19.14 -15.75
C SER A 188 -20.82 19.00 -14.48
N GLY A 189 -19.73 19.76 -14.29
CA GLY A 189 -18.99 19.78 -13.01
C GLY A 189 -18.34 18.46 -12.59
N ASN A 190 -18.07 17.55 -13.53
CA ASN A 190 -17.63 16.17 -13.25
C ASN A 190 -16.12 16.00 -12.98
N VAL A 191 -15.38 17.08 -12.72
CA VAL A 191 -13.96 16.98 -12.32
C VAL A 191 -13.91 16.89 -10.80
N THR A 192 -13.64 15.69 -10.29
CA THR A 192 -13.50 15.47 -8.85
C THR A 192 -12.21 16.12 -8.33
N ASP A 193 -12.12 16.37 -7.02
CA ASP A 193 -10.87 16.84 -6.40
C ASP A 193 -9.70 15.89 -6.68
N LYS A 194 -9.98 14.58 -6.75
CA LYS A 194 -8.98 13.58 -7.15
C LYS A 194 -8.52 13.72 -8.60
N ASP A 195 -9.41 14.10 -9.50
CA ASP A 195 -9.04 14.41 -10.88
C ASP A 195 -8.20 15.68 -10.95
N ILE A 196 -8.54 16.71 -10.18
CA ILE A 196 -7.74 17.94 -10.06
C ILE A 196 -6.36 17.63 -9.53
N GLU A 197 -6.25 16.91 -8.41
CA GLU A 197 -4.97 16.52 -7.84
C GLU A 197 -4.12 15.68 -8.82
N MET A 198 -4.77 14.82 -9.63
CA MET A 198 -4.09 14.05 -10.66
C MET A 198 -3.53 14.96 -11.75
N PHE A 199 -4.33 15.90 -12.26
CA PHE A 199 -3.89 16.84 -13.27
C PHE A 199 -2.87 17.84 -12.71
N GLU A 200 -2.97 18.26 -11.45
CA GLU A 200 -1.98 19.08 -10.75
C GLU A 200 -0.63 18.36 -10.72
N ARG A 201 -0.60 17.08 -10.32
CA ARG A 201 0.65 16.29 -10.34
C ARG A 201 1.24 16.12 -11.74
N ILE A 202 0.40 15.97 -12.77
CA ILE A 202 0.86 15.86 -14.16
C ILE A 202 1.40 17.21 -14.65
N PHE A 203 0.72 18.30 -14.31
CA PHE A 203 1.05 19.66 -14.69
C PHE A 203 2.30 20.19 -13.99
N ASP A 204 2.43 19.95 -12.69
CA ASP A 204 3.58 20.33 -11.86
C ASP A 204 4.86 19.62 -12.31
N ALA A 205 4.72 18.45 -12.93
CA ALA A 205 5.84 17.70 -13.50
C ALA A 205 6.33 18.23 -14.85
N ALA A 206 5.59 19.15 -15.50
CA ALA A 206 6.00 19.75 -16.77
C ALA A 206 6.86 21.01 -16.56
N ASP A 207 7.73 21.32 -17.51
CA ASP A 207 8.57 22.52 -17.51
C ASP A 207 7.73 23.78 -17.77
N ALA A 208 8.09 24.89 -17.12
CA ALA A 208 7.29 26.12 -17.14
C ALA A 208 7.24 26.74 -18.53
N LEU A 209 8.40 26.74 -19.18
CA LEU A 209 8.59 27.31 -20.50
C LEU A 209 7.97 26.39 -21.54
N ALA A 210 7.95 25.07 -21.28
CA ALA A 210 7.18 24.08 -22.04
C ALA A 210 5.71 24.35 -22.09
N ILE A 211 5.14 24.54 -20.91
CA ILE A 211 3.73 24.86 -20.79
C ILE A 211 3.43 26.18 -21.49
N GLU A 212 4.22 27.24 -21.28
CA GLU A 212 3.96 28.53 -21.92
C GLU A 212 4.12 28.48 -23.45
N ARG A 213 5.18 27.83 -23.97
CA ARG A 213 5.40 27.73 -25.43
C ARG A 213 4.33 26.89 -26.12
N ALA A 214 3.98 25.74 -25.55
CA ALA A 214 2.89 24.94 -26.09
C ALA A 214 1.55 25.68 -26.07
N ALA A 215 1.30 26.52 -25.05
CA ALA A 215 0.12 27.39 -25.01
C ALA A 215 0.08 28.42 -26.14
N ARG A 216 1.25 28.98 -26.49
CA ARG A 216 1.38 29.94 -27.59
C ARG A 216 1.19 29.27 -28.95
N ILE A 217 1.75 28.08 -29.14
CA ILE A 217 1.71 27.34 -30.41
C ILE A 217 0.25 27.15 -30.87
N PHE A 218 -0.60 26.54 -30.05
CA PHE A 218 -1.98 26.28 -30.48
C PHE A 218 -2.85 27.55 -30.60
N THR A 219 -2.43 28.68 -30.03
CA THR A 219 -3.16 29.97 -30.10
C THR A 219 -2.64 30.91 -31.19
N SER A 220 -1.59 30.53 -31.94
CA SER A 220 -0.98 31.39 -32.95
C SER A 220 -0.72 30.70 -34.30
N GLU A 221 -0.65 29.37 -34.34
CA GLU A 221 -0.47 28.61 -35.57
C GLU A 221 -1.84 28.26 -36.20
N ASP A 222 -2.04 28.61 -37.47
CA ASP A 222 -3.23 28.23 -38.25
C ASP A 222 -2.88 27.04 -39.17
N LEU A 223 -3.43 25.87 -38.86
CA LEU A 223 -3.21 24.64 -39.63
C LEU A 223 -4.35 24.33 -40.62
N THR A 224 -5.13 25.33 -41.03
CA THR A 224 -6.28 25.13 -41.96
C THR A 224 -5.81 24.53 -43.30
N GLY A 225 -4.69 25.02 -43.84
CA GLY A 225 -4.17 24.55 -45.13
C GLY A 225 -3.75 23.08 -45.08
N GLU A 226 -2.98 22.71 -44.06
CA GLU A 226 -2.50 21.35 -43.81
C GLU A 226 -3.66 20.40 -43.54
N LEU A 227 -4.71 20.86 -42.85
CA LEU A 227 -5.91 20.08 -42.59
C LEU A 227 -6.72 19.79 -43.88
N VAL A 228 -6.77 20.74 -44.81
CA VAL A 228 -7.38 20.52 -46.13
C VAL A 228 -6.60 19.48 -46.94
N GLU A 229 -5.27 19.55 -46.92
CA GLU A 229 -4.42 18.53 -47.56
C GLU A 229 -4.54 17.15 -46.89
N PHE A 230 -4.60 17.10 -45.55
CA PHE A 230 -4.89 15.88 -44.80
C PHE A 230 -6.23 15.28 -45.24
N GLY A 231 -7.27 16.09 -45.38
CA GLY A 231 -8.59 15.64 -45.84
C GLY A 231 -8.58 15.05 -47.24
N LYS A 232 -7.81 15.63 -48.17
CA LYS A 232 -7.66 15.12 -49.54
C LYS A 232 -7.01 13.74 -49.58
N THR A 233 -6.09 13.45 -48.66
CA THR A 233 -5.28 12.22 -48.65
C THR A 233 -5.84 11.12 -47.75
N LYS A 234 -6.63 11.47 -46.73
CA LYS A 234 -7.12 10.56 -45.67
C LYS A 234 -8.64 10.56 -45.48
N SER A 235 -9.39 10.93 -46.52
CA SER A 235 -10.86 11.00 -46.48
C SER A 235 -11.47 9.67 -46.03
N GLY A 236 -12.25 9.67 -44.94
CA GLY A 236 -12.96 8.49 -44.40
C GLY A 236 -12.25 7.71 -43.28
N GLU A 237 -10.99 8.03 -42.98
CA GLU A 237 -10.16 7.35 -41.95
C GLU A 237 -10.10 8.07 -40.60
N LEU A 238 -10.79 9.21 -40.48
CA LEU A 238 -10.79 10.06 -39.29
C LEU A 238 -12.07 9.89 -38.47
N LEU A 239 -11.91 9.47 -37.22
CA LEU A 239 -12.94 9.50 -36.19
C LEU A 239 -12.71 10.68 -35.25
N LEU A 240 -13.57 11.68 -35.32
CA LEU A 240 -13.66 12.78 -34.38
C LEU A 240 -14.54 12.36 -33.21
N ILE A 241 -14.00 12.47 -32.00
CA ILE A 241 -14.73 12.27 -30.76
C ILE A 241 -14.68 13.59 -30.01
N HIS A 242 -15.83 14.19 -29.72
CA HIS A 242 -15.87 15.52 -29.10
C HIS A 242 -16.89 15.60 -27.99
N GLY A 243 -16.60 16.40 -26.97
CA GLY A 243 -17.57 16.76 -25.95
C GLY A 243 -18.52 17.85 -26.44
N GLY A 244 -19.84 17.65 -26.35
CA GLY A 244 -20.83 18.67 -26.69
C GLY A 244 -20.82 19.87 -25.74
N ALA A 245 -20.32 19.67 -24.52
CA ALA A 245 -20.23 20.69 -23.48
C ALA A 245 -18.84 21.31 -23.34
N ASP A 246 -17.91 21.04 -24.27
CA ASP A 246 -16.56 21.58 -24.23
C ASP A 246 -16.56 23.13 -24.36
N GLY A 247 -16.37 23.81 -23.23
CA GLY A 247 -16.35 25.28 -23.18
C GLY A 247 -15.00 25.88 -23.54
N GLY A 248 -13.92 25.08 -23.47
CA GLY A 248 -12.57 25.53 -23.81
C GLY A 248 -12.31 25.48 -25.30
N VAL A 249 -12.87 24.47 -25.97
CA VAL A 249 -12.84 24.33 -27.42
C VAL A 249 -14.23 23.97 -27.92
N PRO A 250 -15.08 24.97 -28.23
CA PRO A 250 -16.45 24.73 -28.65
C PRO A 250 -16.55 23.84 -29.89
N LEU A 251 -17.52 22.94 -29.89
CA LEU A 251 -17.78 21.99 -30.99
C LEU A 251 -17.85 22.67 -32.38
N ALA A 252 -18.44 23.87 -32.44
CA ALA A 252 -18.53 24.68 -33.66
C ALA A 252 -17.17 25.20 -34.16
N ALA A 253 -16.26 25.51 -33.25
CA ALA A 253 -14.93 26.02 -33.52
C ALA A 253 -13.91 24.91 -33.84
N SER A 254 -14.18 23.67 -33.41
CA SER A 254 -13.32 22.50 -33.62
C SER A 254 -13.96 21.45 -34.52
N ALA A 255 -14.63 20.44 -33.96
CA ALA A 255 -14.98 19.22 -34.67
C ALA A 255 -15.95 19.45 -35.84
N HIS A 256 -16.93 20.36 -35.70
CA HIS A 256 -17.78 20.74 -36.84
C HIS A 256 -17.00 21.46 -37.94
N ARG A 257 -16.00 22.27 -37.58
CA ARG A 257 -15.16 22.96 -38.57
C ARG A 257 -14.25 21.97 -39.28
N ILE A 258 -13.64 21.05 -38.54
CA ILE A 258 -12.85 19.95 -39.11
C ILE A 258 -13.73 19.11 -40.05
N GLN A 259 -14.97 18.79 -39.67
CA GLN A 259 -15.91 18.07 -40.53
C GLN A 259 -16.32 18.87 -41.78
N LYS A 260 -16.36 20.21 -41.74
CA LYS A 260 -16.56 21.03 -42.95
C LYS A 260 -15.36 20.99 -43.90
N LEU A 261 -14.15 20.93 -43.35
CA LEU A 261 -12.90 20.86 -44.13
C LEU A 261 -12.61 19.45 -44.63
N ILE A 262 -13.07 18.43 -43.88
CA ILE A 262 -12.96 17.00 -44.19
C ILE A 262 -14.36 16.38 -44.09
N PRO A 263 -15.19 16.48 -45.16
CA PRO A 263 -16.59 16.06 -45.13
C PRO A 263 -16.83 14.60 -44.73
N ASP A 264 -15.87 13.70 -45.01
CA ASP A 264 -15.98 12.27 -44.72
C ASP A 264 -15.52 11.89 -43.30
N ALA A 265 -15.13 12.86 -42.46
CA ALA A 265 -14.76 12.61 -41.08
C ALA A 265 -16.00 12.18 -40.26
N ARG A 266 -15.88 11.05 -39.56
CA ARG A 266 -16.94 10.53 -38.69
C ARG A 266 -16.89 11.28 -37.37
N LEU A 267 -17.98 11.94 -36.99
CA LEU A 267 -18.07 12.70 -35.74
C LEU A 267 -19.00 11.99 -34.75
N THR A 268 -18.45 11.64 -33.59
CA THR A 268 -19.18 11.20 -32.41
C THR A 268 -19.12 12.31 -31.37
N VAL A 269 -20.27 12.92 -31.09
CA VAL A 269 -20.39 13.92 -30.03
C VAL A 269 -20.95 13.25 -28.78
N TYR A 270 -20.27 13.47 -27.66
CA TYR A 270 -20.75 13.13 -26.34
C TYR A 270 -21.33 14.39 -25.73
N ASP A 271 -22.65 14.54 -25.75
CA ASP A 271 -23.34 15.81 -25.44
C ASP A 271 -22.87 16.47 -24.13
N ASP A 272 -22.66 15.71 -23.05
CA ASP A 272 -22.17 16.19 -21.75
C ASP A 272 -20.65 16.06 -21.55
N GLY A 273 -19.95 15.56 -22.56
CA GLY A 273 -18.50 15.44 -22.55
C GLY A 273 -17.86 16.83 -22.58
N GLY A 274 -16.71 16.96 -21.91
CA GLY A 274 -15.85 18.14 -22.04
C GLY A 274 -14.43 17.76 -22.43
N HIS A 275 -13.51 18.71 -22.39
CA HIS A 275 -12.23 18.68 -23.13
C HIS A 275 -11.27 17.49 -22.88
N ALA A 276 -11.49 16.58 -21.92
CA ALA A 276 -10.57 15.47 -21.61
C ALA A 276 -11.17 14.04 -21.73
N LEU A 277 -12.48 13.90 -22.01
CA LEU A 277 -13.20 12.63 -22.29
C LEU A 277 -12.64 11.33 -21.65
N LYS A 278 -12.54 11.27 -20.31
CA LYS A 278 -11.88 10.18 -19.52
C LYS A 278 -12.69 8.87 -19.38
N GLN A 279 -13.82 8.67 -20.07
CA GLN A 279 -14.91 7.87 -19.50
C GLN A 279 -14.81 6.33 -19.60
N GLN A 280 -13.89 5.66 -20.32
CA GLN A 280 -14.10 4.23 -20.69
C GLN A 280 -13.34 3.08 -19.98
N ILE A 281 -12.31 3.26 -19.13
CA ILE A 281 -11.92 2.21 -18.12
C ILE A 281 -12.71 2.38 -16.82
N LYS A 282 -13.22 3.59 -16.58
CA LYS A 282 -14.38 3.83 -15.73
C LYS A 282 -15.43 2.76 -16.02
N ASP A 283 -15.75 2.42 -17.27
CA ASP A 283 -16.95 1.64 -17.65
C ASP A 283 -17.19 0.27 -16.97
N ARG A 284 -16.22 -0.38 -16.31
CA ARG A 284 -16.50 -1.59 -15.49
C ARG A 284 -16.56 -1.36 -13.98
N LEU A 285 -15.99 -0.26 -13.48
CA LEU A 285 -16.24 0.28 -12.12
C LEU A 285 -17.27 1.43 -12.14
N CYS A 286 -17.76 1.77 -13.32
CA CYS A 286 -18.73 2.82 -13.64
C CYS A 286 -19.83 2.30 -14.55
N LEU A 287 -20.19 1.02 -14.37
CA LEU A 287 -21.48 0.54 -14.84
C LEU A 287 -22.55 1.41 -14.19
N THR A 288 -23.21 2.26 -14.98
CA THR A 288 -24.55 2.72 -14.60
C THR A 288 -25.39 1.47 -14.44
N SER A 289 -26.05 1.30 -13.29
CA SER A 289 -26.81 0.10 -12.93
C SER A 289 -27.94 -0.27 -13.91
N GLY A 290 -28.22 0.57 -14.92
CA GLY A 290 -29.33 0.38 -15.84
C GLY A 290 -30.67 0.36 -15.13
N LEU A 291 -31.73 0.07 -15.89
CA LEU A 291 -33.02 -0.29 -15.30
C LEU A 291 -32.98 -1.73 -14.78
N PRO A 292 -33.78 -2.06 -13.73
CA PRO A 292 -33.98 -3.45 -13.34
C PRO A 292 -34.40 -4.31 -14.54
N SER A 293 -33.80 -5.50 -14.68
CA SER A 293 -34.12 -6.40 -15.78
C SER A 293 -35.62 -6.71 -15.81
N ALA A 294 -36.22 -6.62 -17.00
CA ALA A 294 -37.63 -6.92 -17.22
C ALA A 294 -37.95 -8.41 -17.02
N ASN A 295 -36.94 -9.29 -17.15
CA ASN A 295 -37.07 -10.74 -17.03
C ASN A 295 -36.16 -11.28 -15.91
N PRO A 296 -36.42 -10.94 -14.64
CA PRO A 296 -35.57 -11.38 -13.55
C PRO A 296 -35.79 -12.86 -13.19
N THR A 297 -34.81 -13.48 -12.52
CA THR A 297 -34.98 -14.83 -11.97
C THR A 297 -36.19 -14.90 -11.01
N SER A 298 -36.87 -16.05 -10.93
CA SER A 298 -38.08 -16.18 -10.12
C SER A 298 -37.76 -16.41 -8.63
N SER A 299 -38.15 -15.49 -7.76
CA SER A 299 -37.99 -15.60 -6.29
C SER A 299 -39.11 -16.44 -5.68
N ALA A 300 -38.77 -17.34 -4.74
CA ALA A 300 -39.77 -18.09 -3.98
C ALA A 300 -40.67 -17.19 -3.12
N TRP A 301 -40.16 -16.05 -2.67
CA TRP A 301 -40.95 -15.11 -1.86
C TRP A 301 -42.11 -14.46 -2.61
N GLN A 302 -42.05 -14.43 -3.95
CA GLN A 302 -43.06 -13.78 -4.77
C GLN A 302 -44.13 -14.78 -5.26
N GLU A 303 -44.09 -16.03 -4.78
CA GLU A 303 -45.01 -17.09 -5.17
C GLU A 303 -45.88 -17.55 -3.98
N PRO A 304 -47.22 -17.52 -4.11
CA PRO A 304 -47.99 -16.87 -5.18
C PRO A 304 -47.84 -15.33 -5.16
N PRO A 305 -48.05 -14.63 -6.29
CA PRO A 305 -47.98 -13.16 -6.32
C PRO A 305 -49.00 -12.53 -5.37
N ALA A 306 -48.63 -11.40 -4.76
CA ALA A 306 -49.58 -10.64 -3.94
C ALA A 306 -50.71 -10.07 -4.82
N SER A 307 -51.88 -9.82 -4.24
CA SER A 307 -53.02 -9.22 -4.97
C SER A 307 -52.69 -7.84 -5.55
N ILE A 308 -51.73 -7.14 -4.97
CA ILE A 308 -51.25 -5.84 -5.45
C ILE A 308 -50.01 -5.89 -6.34
N ALA A 309 -49.50 -7.08 -6.68
CA ALA A 309 -48.23 -7.26 -7.38
C ALA A 309 -48.16 -6.48 -8.70
N THR A 310 -49.29 -6.38 -9.39
CA THR A 310 -49.46 -5.65 -10.65
C THR A 310 -50.42 -4.47 -10.51
N THR A 311 -50.58 -3.91 -9.30
CA THR A 311 -51.46 -2.75 -9.08
C THR A 311 -50.95 -1.54 -9.86
N GLN A 312 -51.87 -0.91 -10.56
CA GLN A 312 -51.61 0.23 -11.42
C GLN A 312 -52.92 0.96 -11.70
N SER A 313 -52.88 2.28 -11.84
CA SER A 313 -54.04 3.06 -12.31
C SER A 313 -54.34 2.80 -13.80
N LYS A 314 -55.55 3.06 -14.28
CA LYS A 314 -55.86 2.98 -15.72
C LYS A 314 -55.07 4.03 -16.52
N THR A 315 -54.95 5.23 -15.97
CA THR A 315 -54.20 6.35 -16.52
C THR A 315 -53.25 6.86 -15.44
N LEU A 316 -51.97 7.00 -15.78
CA LEU A 316 -50.95 7.50 -14.86
C LEU A 316 -51.38 8.87 -14.29
N PRO A 317 -51.27 9.10 -12.98
CA PRO A 317 -51.53 10.41 -12.40
C PRO A 317 -50.65 11.48 -13.04
N LEU A 318 -51.25 12.61 -13.42
CA LEU A 318 -50.51 13.72 -14.04
C LEU A 318 -49.62 14.44 -13.03
N GLU A 319 -50.02 14.49 -11.76
CA GLU A 319 -49.31 15.19 -10.69
C GLU A 319 -49.37 14.44 -9.36
N THR A 320 -48.32 14.63 -8.57
CA THR A 320 -48.22 14.16 -7.17
C THR A 320 -47.39 15.17 -6.36
N ASP A 321 -47.52 15.18 -5.04
CA ASP A 321 -46.65 16.05 -4.23
C ASP A 321 -45.30 15.37 -3.99
N ILE A 322 -45.28 14.05 -3.77
CA ILE A 322 -44.05 13.28 -3.56
C ILE A 322 -44.07 12.02 -4.43
N ALA A 323 -43.08 11.92 -5.34
CA ALA A 323 -42.81 10.70 -6.09
C ALA A 323 -41.73 9.87 -5.37
N ILE A 324 -42.03 8.61 -5.07
CA ILE A 324 -41.09 7.64 -4.49
C ILE A 324 -40.73 6.64 -5.58
N ILE A 325 -39.44 6.45 -5.84
CA ILE A 325 -38.98 5.55 -6.90
C ILE A 325 -38.46 4.26 -6.25
N GLY A 326 -39.17 3.16 -6.47
CA GLY A 326 -38.90 1.85 -5.86
C GLY A 326 -39.89 1.50 -4.75
N SER A 327 -40.50 0.32 -4.84
CA SER A 327 -41.55 -0.17 -3.95
C SER A 327 -41.05 -1.21 -2.92
N GLY A 328 -39.75 -1.27 -2.67
CA GLY A 328 -39.18 -2.13 -1.63
C GLY A 328 -39.59 -1.68 -0.21
N ILE A 329 -38.98 -2.30 0.81
CA ILE A 329 -39.20 -1.91 2.20
C ILE A 329 -38.93 -0.42 2.44
N THR A 330 -37.85 0.12 1.87
CA THR A 330 -37.47 1.54 1.99
C THR A 330 -38.55 2.48 1.45
N GLY A 331 -39.01 2.27 0.21
CA GLY A 331 -40.05 3.12 -0.40
C GLY A 331 -41.39 3.00 0.31
N THR A 332 -41.71 1.81 0.81
CA THR A 332 -42.93 1.56 1.59
C THR A 332 -42.87 2.25 2.94
N SER A 333 -41.74 2.19 3.65
CA SER A 333 -41.54 2.90 4.92
C SER A 333 -41.65 4.42 4.73
N VAL A 334 -41.05 4.97 3.67
CA VAL A 334 -41.20 6.40 3.33
C VAL A 334 -42.67 6.77 3.10
N ALA A 335 -43.39 6.00 2.28
CA ALA A 335 -44.81 6.24 2.03
C ALA A 335 -45.64 6.13 3.32
N HIS A 336 -45.39 5.10 4.14
CA HIS A 336 -46.05 4.89 5.42
C HIS A 336 -45.84 6.08 6.36
N SER A 337 -44.59 6.53 6.54
CA SER A 337 -44.27 7.68 7.38
C SER A 337 -44.93 8.96 6.88
N LEU A 338 -44.89 9.22 5.57
CA LEU A 338 -45.49 10.42 4.99
C LEU A 338 -47.02 10.45 5.14
N LEU A 339 -47.69 9.33 4.85
CA LEU A 339 -49.15 9.25 4.85
C LEU A 339 -49.72 9.26 6.28
N ASN A 340 -49.01 8.71 7.25
CA ASN A 340 -49.46 8.65 8.65
C ASN A 340 -49.00 9.84 9.50
N HIS A 341 -48.10 10.68 9.02
CA HIS A 341 -47.67 11.87 9.76
C HIS A 341 -48.74 12.98 9.73
N PRO A 342 -49.04 13.68 10.84
CA PRO A 342 -50.08 14.72 10.88
C PRO A 342 -49.92 15.83 9.82
N ARG A 343 -48.67 16.24 9.57
CA ARG A 343 -48.31 17.23 8.53
C ARG A 343 -48.43 16.70 7.10
N GLY A 344 -48.59 15.40 6.92
CA GLY A 344 -48.71 14.73 5.62
C GLY A 344 -50.14 14.42 5.20
N SER A 345 -51.15 14.82 5.99
CA SER A 345 -52.58 14.51 5.74
C SER A 345 -53.12 15.02 4.40
N GLN A 346 -52.52 16.06 3.83
CA GLN A 346 -52.90 16.65 2.53
C GLN A 346 -51.97 16.26 1.37
N LEU A 347 -50.91 15.47 1.64
CA LEU A 347 -49.94 15.11 0.60
C LEU A 347 -50.50 14.03 -0.31
N ARG A 348 -50.38 14.24 -1.62
CA ARG A 348 -50.48 13.21 -2.65
C ARG A 348 -49.13 12.51 -2.81
N VAL A 349 -49.11 11.19 -2.70
CA VAL A 349 -47.89 10.39 -2.77
C VAL A 349 -48.04 9.32 -3.84
N THR A 350 -47.03 9.12 -4.68
CA THR A 350 -47.04 8.08 -5.71
C THR A 350 -45.76 7.26 -5.65
N ILE A 351 -45.89 5.93 -5.53
CA ILE A 351 -44.77 5.00 -5.72
C ILE A 351 -44.70 4.59 -7.19
N LEU A 352 -43.54 4.77 -7.82
CA LEU A 352 -43.23 4.30 -9.16
C LEU A 352 -42.32 3.08 -9.06
N GLU A 353 -42.76 1.93 -9.55
CA GLU A 353 -42.02 0.67 -9.52
C GLU A 353 -41.77 0.16 -10.94
N ALA A 354 -40.51 -0.18 -11.23
CA ALA A 354 -40.09 -0.61 -12.57
C ALA A 354 -40.70 -1.95 -12.97
N ARG A 355 -40.97 -2.83 -12.00
CA ARG A 355 -41.51 -4.18 -12.20
C ARG A 355 -42.78 -4.40 -11.35
N ASN A 356 -42.97 -5.60 -10.82
CA ASN A 356 -44.02 -5.86 -9.84
C ASN A 356 -43.70 -5.23 -8.48
N ALA A 357 -44.74 -4.92 -7.71
CA ALA A 357 -44.61 -4.36 -6.36
C ALA A 357 -43.71 -5.24 -5.47
N CYS A 358 -42.77 -4.62 -4.75
CA CYS A 358 -41.78 -5.27 -3.90
C CYS A 358 -40.93 -6.35 -4.61
N SER A 359 -40.68 -6.21 -5.92
CA SER A 359 -39.92 -7.21 -6.69
C SER A 359 -38.39 -7.11 -6.57
N GLY A 360 -37.86 -6.01 -6.00
CA GLY A 360 -36.42 -5.76 -5.87
C GLY A 360 -35.76 -6.53 -4.71
N ALA A 361 -34.71 -5.96 -4.11
CA ALA A 361 -33.93 -6.59 -3.03
C ALA A 361 -34.79 -7.22 -1.93
N THR A 362 -35.81 -6.51 -1.43
CA THR A 362 -36.70 -6.99 -0.36
C THR A 362 -37.43 -8.29 -0.72
N GLY A 363 -37.93 -8.41 -1.95
CA GLY A 363 -38.65 -9.61 -2.41
C GLY A 363 -37.73 -10.72 -2.92
N ARG A 364 -36.41 -10.57 -2.81
CA ARG A 364 -35.39 -11.46 -3.39
C ARG A 364 -34.26 -11.81 -2.42
N ASN A 365 -34.23 -11.24 -1.21
CA ASN A 365 -33.20 -11.52 -0.22
C ASN A 365 -33.74 -12.39 0.94
N GLY A 366 -33.00 -12.55 2.03
CA GLY A 366 -33.43 -13.27 3.23
C GLY A 366 -34.60 -12.60 3.95
N GLY A 367 -35.26 -13.32 4.85
CA GLY A 367 -36.36 -12.80 5.68
C GLY A 367 -35.98 -12.67 7.16
N HIS A 368 -34.74 -12.29 7.43
CA HIS A 368 -34.22 -12.05 8.77
C HIS A 368 -34.54 -10.64 9.25
N LEU A 369 -34.89 -10.53 10.52
CA LEU A 369 -35.02 -9.27 11.25
C LEU A 369 -34.03 -9.30 12.42
N VAL A 370 -32.78 -8.93 12.13
CA VAL A 370 -31.62 -9.02 13.04
C VAL A 370 -30.85 -7.70 13.06
N SER A 371 -29.97 -7.51 14.05
CA SER A 371 -29.12 -6.34 14.17
C SER A 371 -27.67 -6.79 14.31
N ASP A 372 -26.87 -6.52 13.29
CA ASP A 372 -25.46 -6.91 13.28
C ASP A 372 -24.54 -5.83 13.88
N THR A 373 -25.12 -4.86 14.58
CA THR A 373 -24.37 -3.70 15.07
C THR A 373 -23.44 -4.06 16.23
N CYS A 374 -23.81 -5.06 17.03
CA CYS A 374 -22.94 -5.57 18.10
C CYS A 374 -21.69 -6.28 17.55
N GLY A 375 -21.81 -7.05 16.46
CA GLY A 375 -20.67 -7.71 15.81
C GLY A 375 -19.68 -6.73 15.17
N HIS A 376 -20.15 -5.51 14.84
CA HIS A 376 -19.39 -4.47 14.15
C HIS A 376 -19.05 -3.26 15.03
N PHE A 377 -19.35 -3.32 16.33
CA PHE A 377 -19.25 -2.13 17.18
C PHE A 377 -17.81 -1.59 17.24
N GLU A 378 -16.79 -2.45 17.27
CA GLU A 378 -15.39 -1.99 17.25
C GLU A 378 -15.04 -1.19 15.98
N HIS A 379 -15.60 -1.60 14.84
CA HIS A 379 -15.35 -0.98 13.55
C HIS A 379 -16.05 0.38 13.46
N LEU A 380 -17.28 0.46 13.96
CA LEU A 380 -18.02 1.73 14.06
C LEU A 380 -17.30 2.71 14.98
N VAL A 381 -16.76 2.25 16.11
CA VAL A 381 -15.96 3.09 17.02
C VAL A 381 -14.68 3.57 16.34
N ALA A 382 -13.98 2.68 15.62
CA ALA A 382 -12.76 3.05 14.90
C ALA A 382 -13.02 4.08 13.78
N ALA A 383 -14.16 3.98 13.08
CA ALA A 383 -14.49 4.84 11.95
C ALA A 383 -15.13 6.18 12.37
N LEU A 384 -16.05 6.17 13.33
CA LEU A 384 -16.91 7.31 13.65
C LEU A 384 -16.74 7.83 15.09
N GLY A 385 -15.98 7.12 15.91
CA GLY A 385 -15.92 7.37 17.35
C GLY A 385 -17.10 6.75 18.11
N VAL A 386 -16.96 6.71 19.44
CA VAL A 386 -17.90 6.00 20.34
C VAL A 386 -19.32 6.57 20.27
N GLU A 387 -19.48 7.89 20.25
CA GLU A 387 -20.79 8.54 20.32
C GLU A 387 -21.67 8.18 19.10
N GLU A 388 -21.11 8.28 17.90
CA GLU A 388 -21.84 7.98 16.66
C GLU A 388 -22.08 6.47 16.50
N ALA A 389 -21.15 5.62 16.94
CA ALA A 389 -21.34 4.17 16.97
C ALA A 389 -22.55 3.76 17.85
N VAL A 390 -22.71 4.39 19.02
CA VAL A 390 -23.87 4.19 19.90
C VAL A 390 -25.17 4.63 19.24
N LYS A 391 -25.17 5.75 18.52
CA LYS A 391 -26.38 6.22 17.78
C LYS A 391 -26.79 5.22 16.71
N MET A 392 -25.83 4.67 15.97
CA MET A 392 -26.08 3.62 14.98
C MET A 392 -26.66 2.34 15.59
N LEU A 393 -26.12 1.89 16.73
CA LEU A 393 -26.66 0.75 17.50
C LEU A 393 -28.12 0.99 17.88
N LYS A 394 -28.42 2.12 18.54
CA LYS A 394 -29.78 2.46 18.98
C LYS A 394 -30.75 2.57 17.80
N PHE A 395 -30.30 3.11 16.67
CA PHE A 395 -31.11 3.22 15.46
C PHE A 395 -31.43 1.84 14.87
N SER A 396 -30.47 0.92 14.78
CA SER A 396 -30.70 -0.46 14.32
C SER A 396 -31.74 -1.18 15.19
N GLU A 397 -31.61 -1.07 16.52
CA GLU A 397 -32.56 -1.67 17.47
C GLU A 397 -33.97 -1.09 17.34
N ALA A 398 -34.08 0.23 17.18
CA ALA A 398 -35.37 0.90 17.01
C ALA A 398 -36.12 0.43 15.75
N ASN A 399 -35.41 0.11 14.65
CA ASN A 399 -36.03 -0.41 13.44
C ASN A 399 -36.67 -1.79 13.66
N ILE A 400 -36.03 -2.67 14.43
CA ILE A 400 -36.59 -3.98 14.77
C ILE A 400 -37.88 -3.82 15.58
N GLU A 401 -37.86 -2.97 16.60
CA GLU A 401 -39.02 -2.72 17.45
C GLU A 401 -40.19 -2.10 16.68
N GLU A 402 -39.91 -1.15 15.78
CA GLU A 402 -40.93 -0.52 14.96
C GLU A 402 -41.60 -1.54 14.01
N LEU A 403 -40.81 -2.41 13.36
CA LEU A 403 -41.36 -3.46 12.50
C LEU A 403 -42.23 -4.44 13.29
N LYS A 404 -41.84 -4.81 14.52
CA LYS A 404 -42.70 -5.62 15.41
C LYS A 404 -44.00 -4.91 15.75
N ALA A 405 -43.95 -3.62 16.07
CA ALA A 405 -45.12 -2.82 16.40
C ALA A 405 -46.09 -2.70 15.21
N ILE A 406 -45.57 -2.58 13.99
CA ILE A 406 -46.36 -2.60 12.75
C ILE A 406 -47.02 -3.98 12.55
N ILE A 407 -46.26 -5.06 12.70
CA ILE A 407 -46.78 -6.43 12.54
C ILE A 407 -47.87 -6.74 13.57
N ALA A 408 -47.73 -6.23 14.79
CA ALA A 408 -48.71 -6.43 15.86
C ALA A 408 -50.10 -5.87 15.50
N GLN A 409 -50.16 -4.84 14.64
CA GLN A 409 -51.39 -4.18 14.20
C GLN A 409 -52.09 -4.91 13.03
N LEU A 410 -51.45 -5.91 12.42
CA LEU A 410 -52.06 -6.68 11.33
C LEU A 410 -53.19 -7.59 11.83
N SER A 411 -54.13 -7.92 10.96
CA SER A 411 -55.16 -8.93 11.27
C SER A 411 -54.55 -10.33 11.37
N GLU A 412 -55.21 -11.26 12.07
CA GLU A 412 -54.68 -12.63 12.22
C GLU A 412 -54.39 -13.36 10.88
N PRO A 413 -55.24 -13.25 9.83
CA PRO A 413 -54.91 -13.81 8.51
C PRO A 413 -53.66 -13.18 7.87
N GLU A 414 -53.43 -11.89 8.11
CA GLU A 414 -52.26 -11.17 7.60
C GLU A 414 -50.99 -11.54 8.37
N LYS A 415 -51.07 -11.67 9.70
CA LYS A 415 -49.97 -12.20 10.52
C LYS A 415 -49.58 -13.60 10.08
N ASP A 416 -50.56 -14.47 9.82
CA ASP A 416 -50.31 -15.82 9.31
C ASP A 416 -49.63 -15.82 7.93
N ALA A 417 -49.97 -14.85 7.08
CA ALA A 417 -49.35 -14.68 5.75
C ALA A 417 -47.93 -14.07 5.82
N VAL A 418 -47.66 -13.18 6.78
CA VAL A 418 -46.32 -12.63 7.02
C VAL A 418 -45.40 -13.67 7.66
N GLU A 419 -45.95 -14.67 8.35
CA GLU A 419 -45.20 -15.70 9.06
C GLU A 419 -44.17 -15.10 10.04
N PHE A 420 -44.51 -13.96 10.67
CA PHE A 420 -43.63 -13.35 11.65
C PHE A 420 -43.49 -14.25 12.87
N ARG A 421 -42.24 -14.41 13.29
CA ARG A 421 -41.88 -15.16 14.48
C ARG A 421 -40.75 -14.45 15.20
N GLN A 422 -40.91 -14.34 16.51
CA GLN A 422 -39.82 -13.93 17.37
C GLN A 422 -38.90 -15.14 17.58
N VAL A 423 -37.61 -14.96 17.31
CA VAL A 423 -36.61 -16.02 17.35
C VAL A 423 -35.35 -15.52 18.05
N ILE A 424 -34.50 -16.44 18.46
CA ILE A 424 -33.11 -16.13 18.77
C ILE A 424 -32.32 -16.23 17.46
N ALA A 425 -31.67 -15.13 17.06
CA ALA A 425 -30.75 -15.17 15.94
C ALA A 425 -29.41 -15.69 16.42
N SER A 426 -28.96 -16.77 15.80
CA SER A 426 -27.76 -17.50 16.17
C SER A 426 -26.70 -17.27 15.12
N SER A 427 -25.63 -16.58 15.47
CA SER A 427 -24.54 -16.26 14.54
C SER A 427 -23.29 -17.05 14.92
N THR A 428 -22.97 -18.12 14.21
CA THR A 428 -21.74 -18.90 14.45
C THR A 428 -20.51 -18.19 13.86
N LEU A 429 -19.43 -18.23 14.64
CA LEU A 429 -18.13 -17.64 14.34
C LEU A 429 -17.18 -18.77 13.93
N GLY A 430 -16.85 -18.82 12.64
CA GLY A 430 -16.12 -19.92 12.02
C GLY A 430 -14.61 -19.91 12.25
N ASP A 431 -14.05 -18.81 12.73
CA ASP A 431 -12.62 -18.64 12.94
C ASP A 431 -12.31 -17.75 14.16
N LYS A 432 -11.05 -17.79 14.62
CA LYS A 432 -10.65 -17.07 15.83
C LYS A 432 -10.78 -15.55 15.68
N ALA A 433 -10.56 -15.05 14.46
CA ALA A 433 -10.65 -13.63 14.15
C ALA A 433 -12.06 -13.08 14.39
N THR A 434 -13.08 -13.79 13.92
CA THR A 434 -14.49 -13.42 14.10
C THR A 434 -14.90 -13.50 15.59
N VAL A 435 -14.39 -14.47 16.34
CA VAL A 435 -14.57 -14.55 17.81
C VAL A 435 -13.94 -13.33 18.52
N ASP A 436 -12.68 -13.02 18.21
CA ASP A 436 -11.96 -11.95 18.87
C ASP A 436 -12.55 -10.57 18.54
N SER A 437 -12.99 -10.35 17.30
CA SER A 437 -13.69 -9.13 16.86
C SER A 437 -15.00 -8.91 17.63
N LEU A 438 -15.81 -9.95 17.76
CA LEU A 438 -17.05 -9.84 18.54
C LEU A 438 -16.75 -9.58 20.01
N ARG A 439 -15.77 -10.29 20.60
CA ARG A 439 -15.40 -10.10 22.02
C ARG A 439 -14.97 -8.67 22.30
N ARG A 440 -14.13 -8.09 21.44
CA ARG A 440 -13.74 -6.68 21.53
C ARG A 440 -14.93 -5.76 21.37
N SER A 441 -15.78 -5.98 20.37
CA SER A 441 -16.99 -5.18 20.16
C SER A 441 -17.93 -5.18 21.35
N MET A 442 -18.16 -6.35 21.98
CA MET A 442 -18.96 -6.49 23.19
C MET A 442 -18.32 -5.78 24.39
N ASN A 443 -17.00 -5.90 24.57
CA ASN A 443 -16.27 -5.20 25.64
C ASN A 443 -16.33 -3.68 25.46
N LEU A 444 -16.08 -3.18 24.25
CA LEU A 444 -16.20 -1.76 23.91
C LEU A 444 -17.60 -1.24 24.17
N LEU A 445 -18.64 -1.99 23.78
CA LEU A 445 -20.03 -1.62 24.06
C LEU A 445 -20.27 -1.55 25.57
N GLN A 446 -19.77 -2.51 26.34
CA GLN A 446 -19.88 -2.51 27.80
C GLN A 446 -19.18 -1.29 28.43
N GLU A 447 -18.01 -0.89 27.93
CA GLU A 447 -17.26 0.29 28.38
C GLU A 447 -18.03 1.60 28.18
N THR A 448 -18.90 1.69 27.16
CA THR A 448 -19.74 2.87 26.96
C THR A 448 -20.79 3.07 28.05
N GLY A 449 -21.12 2.02 28.81
CA GLY A 449 -22.22 2.02 29.78
C GLY A 449 -23.63 2.00 29.16
N GLU A 450 -23.74 1.93 27.84
CA GLU A 450 -25.01 1.90 27.13
C GLU A 450 -25.70 0.54 27.24
N LYS A 451 -27.03 0.56 27.42
CA LYS A 451 -27.83 -0.65 27.49
C LYS A 451 -28.50 -0.91 26.15
N THR A 452 -28.18 -2.07 25.56
CA THR A 452 -28.86 -2.62 24.39
C THR A 452 -30.29 -3.05 24.73
N LYS A 453 -31.24 -2.83 23.80
CA LYS A 453 -32.60 -3.42 23.87
C LYS A 453 -32.64 -4.86 23.40
N LEU A 454 -31.63 -5.30 22.67
CA LEU A 454 -31.45 -6.68 22.22
C LEU A 454 -30.49 -7.41 23.18
N GLY A 455 -30.77 -8.65 23.54
CA GLY A 455 -29.82 -9.44 24.32
C GLY A 455 -28.73 -9.97 23.40
N TYR A 456 -27.45 -9.76 23.71
CA TYR A 456 -26.34 -10.39 22.99
C TYR A 456 -25.53 -11.26 23.95
N THR A 457 -25.43 -12.54 23.64
CA THR A 457 -24.68 -13.51 24.46
C THR A 457 -23.70 -14.26 23.59
N LEU A 458 -22.40 -14.16 23.90
CA LEU A 458 -21.38 -15.00 23.29
C LEU A 458 -21.33 -16.34 24.03
N VAL A 459 -21.51 -17.43 23.30
CA VAL A 459 -21.47 -18.80 23.81
C VAL A 459 -20.36 -19.57 23.11
N GLU A 460 -19.35 -19.99 23.88
CA GLU A 460 -18.19 -20.75 23.42
C GLU A 460 -18.33 -22.22 23.86
N ASP A 461 -19.39 -22.88 23.39
CA ASP A 461 -19.73 -24.27 23.76
C ASP A 461 -20.10 -25.09 22.52
N ALA A 462 -19.23 -26.05 22.16
CA ALA A 462 -19.38 -26.88 20.98
C ALA A 462 -20.67 -27.73 20.99
N ASP A 463 -21.12 -28.19 22.16
CA ASP A 463 -22.37 -28.97 22.28
C ASP A 463 -23.59 -28.08 21.98
N ILE A 464 -23.54 -26.80 22.34
CA ILE A 464 -24.57 -25.83 21.99
C ILE A 464 -24.59 -25.59 20.48
N LEU A 465 -23.44 -25.39 19.84
CA LEU A 465 -23.36 -25.23 18.38
C LEU A 465 -23.94 -26.45 17.65
N LEU A 466 -23.50 -27.65 18.03
CA LEU A 466 -23.86 -28.90 17.38
C LEU A 466 -25.31 -29.33 17.67
N ASN A 467 -25.74 -29.33 18.92
CA ASN A 467 -27.00 -29.97 19.30
C ASN A 467 -28.18 -28.99 19.38
N LYS A 468 -27.96 -27.75 19.86
CA LYS A 468 -29.00 -26.72 19.95
C LYS A 468 -29.23 -26.04 18.60
N TYR A 469 -28.16 -25.58 17.95
CA TYR A 469 -28.23 -24.82 16.71
C TYR A 469 -28.01 -25.63 15.45
N LYS A 470 -27.56 -26.88 15.56
CA LYS A 470 -27.30 -27.76 14.42
C LYS A 470 -26.23 -27.22 13.47
N TYR A 471 -25.31 -26.38 13.92
CA TYR A 471 -24.11 -26.07 13.12
C TYR A 471 -23.18 -27.26 13.11
N ARG A 472 -22.56 -27.59 11.97
CA ARG A 472 -21.55 -28.66 11.88
C ARG A 472 -20.22 -28.29 12.51
N ASP A 473 -19.89 -27.01 12.44
CA ASP A 473 -18.60 -26.43 12.75
C ASP A 473 -18.78 -24.96 13.19
N GLY A 474 -17.76 -24.46 13.89
CA GLY A 474 -17.74 -23.13 14.47
C GLY A 474 -17.00 -23.14 15.80
N LEU A 475 -16.39 -22.01 16.15
CA LEU A 475 -15.67 -21.85 17.42
C LEU A 475 -16.58 -21.31 18.52
N ALA A 476 -17.55 -20.48 18.15
CA ALA A 476 -18.49 -19.87 19.07
C ALA A 476 -19.80 -19.51 18.35
N VAL A 477 -20.80 -19.12 19.13
CA VAL A 477 -22.07 -18.60 18.64
C VAL A 477 -22.44 -17.33 19.40
N CYS A 478 -22.84 -16.29 18.68
CA CYS A 478 -23.49 -15.13 19.24
C CYS A 478 -25.00 -15.33 19.19
N GLU A 479 -25.64 -15.37 20.35
CA GLU A 479 -27.10 -15.38 20.49
C GLU A 479 -27.59 -13.94 20.56
N GLN A 480 -28.43 -13.54 19.60
CA GLN A 480 -29.16 -12.28 19.63
C GLN A 480 -30.63 -12.54 19.99
N GLU A 481 -31.03 -12.13 21.19
CA GLU A 481 -32.41 -12.11 21.65
C GLU A 481 -33.18 -10.92 21.07
N GLY A 482 -34.50 -11.08 20.94
CA GLY A 482 -35.36 -10.05 20.37
C GLY A 482 -35.27 -9.95 18.84
N ALA A 483 -34.59 -10.87 18.17
CA ALA A 483 -34.61 -10.99 16.72
C ALA A 483 -35.96 -11.52 16.20
N GLY A 484 -36.14 -11.46 14.88
CA GLY A 484 -37.32 -11.98 14.19
C GLY A 484 -36.97 -12.66 12.87
N ALA A 485 -37.91 -13.45 12.38
CA ALA A 485 -37.90 -14.02 11.05
C ALA A 485 -39.30 -13.90 10.45
N LEU A 486 -39.39 -13.63 9.15
CA LEU A 486 -40.64 -13.32 8.47
C LEU A 486 -40.56 -13.54 6.95
N TRP A 487 -41.71 -13.43 6.29
CA TRP A 487 -41.84 -13.37 4.84
C TRP A 487 -41.85 -11.90 4.36
N PRO A 488 -40.71 -11.37 3.87
CA PRO A 488 -40.54 -9.93 3.66
C PRO A 488 -41.47 -9.38 2.57
N TYR A 489 -41.66 -10.14 1.48
CA TYR A 489 -42.58 -9.77 0.40
C TYR A 489 -44.03 -9.61 0.88
N ARG A 490 -44.50 -10.50 1.76
CA ARG A 490 -45.87 -10.46 2.30
C ARG A 490 -46.07 -9.26 3.21
N LEU A 491 -45.13 -9.02 4.12
CA LEU A 491 -45.18 -7.85 5.00
C LEU A 491 -45.30 -6.56 4.19
N VAL A 492 -44.39 -6.34 3.26
CA VAL A 492 -44.36 -5.10 2.49
C VAL A 492 -45.59 -4.96 1.59
N THR A 493 -46.04 -6.02 0.94
CA THR A 493 -47.22 -5.93 0.06
C THR A 493 -48.54 -5.78 0.82
N ILE A 494 -48.66 -6.34 2.03
CA ILE A 494 -49.80 -6.08 2.93
C ILE A 494 -49.81 -4.63 3.38
N LEU A 495 -48.67 -4.08 3.80
CA LEU A 495 -48.56 -2.67 4.19
C LEU A 495 -48.89 -1.73 3.02
N GLN A 496 -48.38 -2.01 1.83
CA GLN A 496 -48.75 -1.28 0.62
C GLN A 496 -50.25 -1.35 0.33
N LYS A 497 -50.88 -2.51 0.52
CA LYS A 497 -52.33 -2.67 0.38
C LYS A 497 -53.09 -1.85 1.41
N HIS A 498 -52.69 -1.85 2.68
CA HIS A 498 -53.30 -1.02 3.73
C HIS A 498 -53.18 0.47 3.40
N LEU A 499 -52.01 0.91 2.94
CA LEU A 499 -51.80 2.31 2.52
C LEU A 499 -52.69 2.68 1.33
N LEU A 500 -52.78 1.80 0.31
CA LEU A 500 -53.67 1.97 -0.84
C LEU A 500 -55.14 2.02 -0.42
N ASP A 501 -55.59 1.07 0.40
CA ASP A 501 -56.99 0.98 0.78
C ASP A 501 -57.44 2.14 1.68
N GLY A 502 -56.56 2.61 2.58
CA GLY A 502 -56.82 3.72 3.48
C GLY A 502 -56.63 5.12 2.89
N ASN A 503 -56.01 5.26 1.72
CA ASN A 503 -55.64 6.56 1.13
C ASN A 503 -55.92 6.65 -0.39
N LYS A 504 -56.97 6.00 -0.90
CA LYS A 504 -57.24 5.83 -2.35
C LYS A 504 -57.27 7.14 -3.15
N ASP A 505 -57.66 8.23 -2.51
CA ASP A 505 -57.81 9.57 -3.06
C ASP A 505 -56.49 10.36 -3.13
N ARG A 506 -55.43 9.91 -2.44
CA ARG A 506 -54.15 10.62 -2.35
C ARG A 506 -52.90 9.74 -2.41
N PHE A 507 -53.04 8.42 -2.57
CA PHE A 507 -51.92 7.49 -2.70
C PHE A 507 -52.12 6.53 -3.86
N SER A 508 -51.09 6.36 -4.68
CA SER A 508 -51.08 5.37 -5.75
C SER A 508 -49.76 4.60 -5.82
N ILE A 509 -49.84 3.36 -6.27
CA ILE A 509 -48.68 2.53 -6.62
C ILE A 509 -48.82 2.19 -8.10
N GLU A 510 -47.79 2.54 -8.87
CA GLU A 510 -47.74 2.36 -10.31
C GLU A 510 -46.63 1.33 -10.62
N THR A 511 -47.01 0.05 -10.61
CA THR A 511 -46.11 -1.05 -11.00
C THR A 511 -45.85 -1.03 -12.51
N ASN A 512 -44.82 -1.74 -12.99
CA ASN A 512 -44.44 -1.79 -14.40
C ASN A 512 -44.30 -0.39 -15.05
N THR A 513 -43.88 0.58 -14.25
CA THR A 513 -43.78 2.00 -14.60
C THR A 513 -42.36 2.49 -14.27
N PRO A 514 -41.33 2.02 -14.99
CA PRO A 514 -39.96 2.45 -14.74
C PRO A 514 -39.82 3.95 -15.03
N VAL A 515 -39.22 4.67 -14.09
CA VAL A 515 -38.78 6.04 -14.35
C VAL A 515 -37.54 5.96 -15.23
N VAL A 516 -37.63 6.49 -16.45
CA VAL A 516 -36.52 6.44 -17.43
C VAL A 516 -35.68 7.71 -17.38
N ARG A 517 -36.29 8.83 -16.99
CA ARG A 517 -35.64 10.14 -16.89
C ARG A 517 -36.39 11.00 -15.90
N ILE A 518 -35.65 11.84 -15.18
CA ILE A 518 -36.20 12.93 -14.38
C ILE A 518 -35.71 14.23 -15.01
N SER A 519 -36.46 15.32 -14.87
CA SER A 519 -36.05 16.68 -15.21
C SER A 519 -36.71 17.67 -14.24
N HIS A 520 -36.24 18.91 -14.22
CA HIS A 520 -36.78 19.97 -13.36
C HIS A 520 -37.04 21.22 -14.20
N GLU A 521 -38.25 21.78 -14.12
CA GLU A 521 -38.71 22.96 -14.86
C GLU A 521 -38.60 24.20 -13.96
N GLU A 522 -37.87 25.24 -14.40
CA GLU A 522 -37.57 26.44 -13.57
C GLU A 522 -38.68 27.50 -13.58
N ASP A 523 -39.59 27.45 -14.56
CA ASP A 523 -40.57 28.50 -14.83
C ASP A 523 -42.01 28.08 -14.49
N THR A 524 -42.16 27.24 -13.47
CA THR A 524 -43.47 26.87 -12.92
C THR A 524 -43.92 27.92 -11.90
N SER A 525 -45.20 28.31 -11.90
CA SER A 525 -45.75 29.17 -10.84
C SER A 525 -45.42 28.57 -9.46
N GLN A 526 -45.27 29.38 -8.41
CA GLN A 526 -44.87 28.90 -7.05
C GLN A 526 -45.74 27.75 -6.49
N ASN A 527 -46.89 27.47 -7.11
CA ASN A 527 -47.82 26.41 -6.72
C ASN A 527 -47.85 25.18 -7.65
N GLU A 528 -47.10 25.11 -8.74
CA GLU A 528 -47.08 23.93 -9.64
C GLU A 528 -45.93 22.94 -9.31
N PRO A 529 -46.07 21.63 -9.58
CA PRO A 529 -45.00 20.67 -9.37
C PRO A 529 -43.90 20.80 -10.42
N SER A 530 -42.67 21.08 -9.99
CA SER A 530 -41.55 21.44 -10.87
C SER A 530 -40.71 20.26 -11.37
N TYR A 531 -40.82 19.06 -10.78
CA TYR A 531 -40.13 17.88 -11.30
C TYR A 531 -41.00 17.13 -12.29
N VAL A 532 -40.39 16.69 -13.39
CA VAL A 532 -41.04 15.92 -14.45
C VAL A 532 -40.38 14.55 -14.54
N LEU A 533 -41.13 13.49 -14.22
CA LEU A 533 -40.68 12.11 -14.28
C LEU A 533 -41.27 11.45 -15.54
N GLN A 534 -40.39 11.03 -16.44
CA GLN A 534 -40.77 10.36 -17.68
C GLN A 534 -40.84 8.86 -17.46
N THR A 535 -41.93 8.24 -17.94
CA THR A 535 -42.17 6.80 -17.87
C THR A 535 -42.75 6.29 -19.20
N PRO A 536 -42.70 4.98 -19.49
CA PRO A 536 -43.38 4.41 -20.67
C PRO A 536 -44.90 4.63 -20.69
N ARG A 537 -45.52 4.95 -19.54
CA ARG A 537 -46.97 5.20 -19.42
C ARG A 537 -47.36 6.67 -19.50
N GLY A 538 -46.38 7.54 -19.72
CA GLY A 538 -46.58 8.99 -19.76
C GLY A 538 -45.75 9.70 -18.71
N ILE A 539 -46.07 10.98 -18.51
CA ILE A 539 -45.35 11.89 -17.63
C ILE A 539 -46.15 12.07 -16.35
N ILE A 540 -45.46 12.04 -15.21
CA ILE A 540 -45.97 12.48 -13.91
C ILE A 540 -45.12 13.63 -13.38
N ARG A 541 -45.78 14.70 -12.92
CA ARG A 541 -45.12 15.84 -12.28
C ARG A 541 -45.11 15.69 -10.76
N ALA A 542 -44.00 16.01 -10.12
CA ALA A 542 -43.84 15.91 -8.67
C ALA A 542 -43.25 17.19 -8.07
N ARG A 543 -43.56 17.50 -6.81
CA ARG A 543 -42.86 18.58 -6.08
C ARG A 543 -41.57 18.09 -5.44
N LYS A 544 -41.52 16.81 -5.08
CA LYS A 544 -40.41 16.16 -4.39
C LYS A 544 -40.17 14.75 -4.94
N ILE A 545 -38.92 14.31 -4.96
CA ILE A 545 -38.55 12.95 -5.37
C ILE A 545 -37.75 12.26 -4.26
N ILE A 546 -38.05 10.99 -4.01
CA ILE A 546 -37.28 10.15 -3.09
C ILE A 546 -36.83 8.89 -3.82
N HIS A 547 -35.51 8.73 -3.97
CA HIS A 547 -34.85 7.61 -4.63
C HIS A 547 -34.67 6.44 -3.65
N CYS A 548 -35.40 5.34 -3.88
CA CYS A 548 -35.43 4.14 -3.03
C CYS A 548 -35.11 2.86 -3.82
N THR A 549 -34.35 2.96 -4.91
CA THR A 549 -34.06 1.84 -5.83
C THR A 549 -32.77 1.08 -5.49
N ASN A 550 -32.12 1.41 -4.37
CA ASN A 550 -30.93 0.73 -3.84
C ASN A 550 -29.79 0.65 -4.88
N GLY A 551 -29.33 -0.56 -5.26
CA GLY A 551 -28.26 -0.77 -6.24
C GLY A 551 -28.55 -0.21 -7.64
N TYR A 552 -29.81 0.12 -7.94
CA TYR A 552 -30.21 0.73 -9.22
C TYR A 552 -30.21 2.27 -9.21
N SER A 553 -29.86 2.92 -8.08
CA SER A 553 -29.99 4.38 -7.93
C SER A 553 -29.08 5.15 -8.89
N SER A 554 -27.90 4.61 -9.23
CA SER A 554 -26.96 5.25 -10.15
C SER A 554 -27.52 5.46 -11.57
N ASN A 555 -28.56 4.72 -11.97
CA ASN A 555 -29.24 4.92 -13.25
C ASN A 555 -29.96 6.28 -13.35
N LEU A 556 -30.54 6.76 -12.23
CA LEU A 556 -31.23 8.05 -12.17
C LEU A 556 -30.34 9.15 -11.57
N LEU A 557 -29.22 8.76 -10.94
CA LEU A 557 -28.23 9.61 -10.29
C LEU A 557 -26.80 9.22 -10.76
N PRO A 558 -26.41 9.53 -12.00
CA PRO A 558 -25.15 9.05 -12.59
C PRO A 558 -23.89 9.51 -11.85
N SER A 559 -23.94 10.59 -11.07
CA SER A 559 -22.80 11.03 -10.26
C SER A 559 -22.42 10.03 -9.17
N LEU A 560 -23.34 9.13 -8.80
CA LEU A 560 -23.12 8.12 -7.76
C LEU A 560 -22.42 6.87 -8.31
N THR A 561 -22.29 6.75 -9.62
CA THR A 561 -21.60 5.63 -10.27
C THR A 561 -20.17 5.49 -9.75
N GLY A 562 -19.84 4.30 -9.23
CA GLY A 562 -18.55 3.98 -8.59
C GLY A 562 -18.48 4.32 -7.09
N SER A 563 -19.32 5.24 -6.59
CA SER A 563 -19.48 5.48 -5.14
C SER A 563 -20.55 4.59 -4.53
N LEU A 564 -21.60 4.28 -5.31
CA LEU A 564 -22.64 3.30 -5.06
C LEU A 564 -22.61 2.29 -6.21
N TYR A 565 -22.44 1.01 -5.88
CA TYR A 565 -22.34 -0.07 -6.88
C TYR A 565 -23.35 -1.20 -6.62
N PRO A 566 -23.89 -1.81 -7.69
CA PRO A 566 -24.76 -2.96 -7.58
C PRO A 566 -23.95 -4.23 -7.30
N LEU A 567 -24.48 -5.09 -6.43
CA LEU A 567 -23.94 -6.41 -6.14
C LEU A 567 -25.05 -7.45 -6.22
N ARG A 568 -24.83 -8.50 -7.00
CA ARG A 568 -25.77 -9.61 -7.18
C ARG A 568 -25.61 -10.62 -6.05
N GLY A 569 -26.63 -10.71 -5.19
CA GLY A 569 -26.77 -11.77 -4.20
C GLY A 569 -27.56 -12.96 -4.73
N THR A 570 -27.35 -14.13 -4.15
CA THR A 570 -27.90 -15.42 -4.56
C THR A 570 -28.54 -16.08 -3.36
N VAL A 571 -29.77 -16.54 -3.54
CA VAL A 571 -30.57 -17.15 -2.48
C VAL A 571 -31.20 -18.44 -3.01
N SER A 572 -31.39 -19.41 -2.12
CA SER A 572 -32.07 -20.65 -2.44
C SER A 572 -33.08 -21.06 -1.37
N VAL A 573 -34.12 -21.79 -1.78
CA VAL A 573 -34.94 -22.59 -0.86
C VAL A 573 -34.49 -24.04 -0.99
N GLN A 574 -34.21 -24.68 0.13
CA GLN A 574 -33.76 -26.07 0.19
C GLN A 574 -34.61 -26.87 1.17
N ASP A 575 -34.92 -28.11 0.81
CA ASP A 575 -35.50 -29.08 1.72
C ASP A 575 -34.35 -29.74 2.49
N PRO A 576 -34.23 -29.55 3.82
CA PRO A 576 -33.11 -30.11 4.57
C PRO A 576 -33.23 -31.62 4.83
N GLY A 577 -34.35 -32.25 4.45
CA GLY A 577 -34.63 -33.66 4.69
C GLY A 577 -35.23 -33.95 6.07
N PRO A 578 -35.70 -35.19 6.30
CA PRO A 578 -36.50 -35.55 7.48
C PRO A 578 -35.71 -35.58 8.79
N SER A 579 -34.38 -35.67 8.73
CA SER A 579 -33.52 -35.72 9.91
C SER A 579 -33.30 -34.34 10.54
N PHE A 580 -33.41 -33.27 9.76
CA PHE A 580 -33.22 -31.92 10.27
C PHE A 580 -34.46 -31.45 11.05
N PRO A 581 -34.31 -30.99 12.31
CA PRO A 581 -35.45 -30.60 13.13
C PRO A 581 -36.15 -29.33 12.63
N ARG A 582 -37.45 -29.19 12.95
CA ARG A 582 -38.23 -27.98 12.70
C ARG A 582 -38.00 -26.95 13.81
N LEU A 583 -36.91 -26.22 13.70
CA LEU A 583 -36.47 -25.20 14.66
C LEU A 583 -36.85 -23.78 14.24
N GLY A 584 -37.53 -23.61 13.10
CA GLY A 584 -37.94 -22.30 12.58
C GLY A 584 -38.66 -21.43 13.63
N HIS A 585 -39.53 -21.98 14.48
CA HIS A 585 -40.21 -21.20 15.53
C HIS A 585 -39.28 -20.64 16.62
N GLN A 586 -38.06 -21.16 16.74
CA GLN A 586 -37.14 -20.81 17.82
C GLN A 586 -35.93 -20.03 17.31
N TYR A 587 -35.40 -20.39 16.14
CA TYR A 587 -34.10 -19.92 15.68
C TYR A 587 -34.11 -19.37 14.24
N SER A 588 -33.16 -18.48 14.01
CA SER A 588 -32.62 -18.14 12.69
C SER A 588 -31.09 -18.24 12.77
N TRP A 589 -30.45 -18.48 11.63
CA TRP A 589 -29.05 -18.88 11.59
C TRP A 589 -28.23 -17.97 10.70
N THR A 590 -27.04 -17.61 11.16
CA THR A 590 -26.01 -16.94 10.38
C THR A 590 -24.69 -17.68 10.60
N LYS A 591 -24.01 -18.08 9.52
CA LYS A 591 -22.63 -18.56 9.57
C LYS A 591 -21.71 -17.47 9.06
N MET A 592 -20.78 -17.05 9.92
CA MET A 592 -19.77 -16.05 9.62
C MET A 592 -18.38 -16.67 9.67
N HIS A 593 -17.56 -16.37 8.69
CA HIS A 593 -16.13 -16.61 8.68
C HIS A 593 -15.48 -15.56 7.79
N THR A 594 -14.17 -15.46 7.87
CA THR A 594 -13.39 -14.51 7.09
C THR A 594 -13.59 -14.75 5.60
N GLY A 595 -14.01 -13.71 4.88
CA GLY A 595 -14.12 -13.74 3.42
C GLY A 595 -12.75 -13.91 2.77
N HIS A 596 -12.69 -14.56 1.62
CA HIS A 596 -11.44 -14.78 0.89
C HIS A 596 -11.65 -14.59 -0.61
N TYR A 597 -10.64 -13.99 -1.24
CA TYR A 597 -10.52 -13.96 -2.69
C TYR A 597 -9.49 -14.99 -3.12
N ASP A 598 -9.89 -15.90 -3.99
CA ASP A 598 -8.99 -16.84 -4.64
C ASP A 598 -8.54 -16.23 -5.98
N PRO A 599 -7.26 -15.82 -6.13
CA PRO A 599 -6.77 -15.21 -7.35
C PRO A 599 -6.65 -16.20 -8.53
N GLU A 600 -6.55 -17.51 -8.27
CA GLU A 600 -6.44 -18.53 -9.32
C GLU A 600 -7.80 -18.79 -9.96
N THR A 601 -8.83 -18.99 -9.13
CA THR A 601 -10.20 -19.21 -9.62
C THR A 601 -10.98 -17.91 -9.83
N ARG A 602 -10.42 -16.78 -9.38
CA ARG A 602 -11.04 -15.43 -9.39
C ARG A 602 -12.34 -15.37 -8.61
N ARG A 603 -12.55 -16.32 -7.71
CA ARG A 603 -13.76 -16.43 -6.89
C ARG A 603 -13.61 -15.61 -5.62
N LEU A 604 -14.60 -14.78 -5.35
CA LEU A 604 -14.76 -14.12 -4.07
C LEU A 604 -15.79 -14.89 -3.24
N THR A 605 -15.37 -15.43 -2.10
CA THR A 605 -16.26 -15.96 -1.09
C THR A 605 -16.47 -14.90 -0.03
N THR A 606 -17.73 -14.50 0.18
CA THR A 606 -18.04 -13.45 1.14
C THR A 606 -17.83 -13.94 2.57
N GLY A 607 -18.11 -15.21 2.85
CA GLY A 607 -17.94 -15.73 4.20
C GLY A 607 -19.13 -15.48 5.13
N LEU A 608 -20.22 -14.92 4.59
CA LEU A 608 -21.50 -14.72 5.27
C LEU A 608 -22.58 -15.60 4.62
N TYR A 609 -23.19 -16.47 5.42
CA TYR A 609 -24.40 -17.20 5.04
C TYR A 609 -25.50 -16.94 6.04
N TYR A 610 -26.64 -16.44 5.59
CA TYR A 610 -27.81 -16.18 6.43
C TYR A 610 -28.95 -17.10 6.01
N ALA A 611 -29.62 -17.73 6.99
CA ALA A 611 -30.67 -18.68 6.73
C ALA A 611 -31.81 -18.64 7.75
N GLN A 612 -33.04 -18.81 7.26
CA GLN A 612 -34.20 -19.09 8.10
C GLN A 612 -34.93 -20.33 7.62
N GLN A 613 -35.54 -21.06 8.54
CA GLN A 613 -36.34 -22.23 8.21
C GLN A 613 -37.83 -21.90 8.26
N ASN A 614 -38.61 -22.14 7.21
CA ASN A 614 -40.07 -22.03 7.26
C ASN A 614 -40.61 -23.01 8.32
N ALA A 615 -41.38 -22.51 9.28
CA ALA A 615 -41.81 -23.31 10.41
C ALA A 615 -42.96 -24.28 10.07
N LYS A 616 -43.74 -23.98 9.03
CA LYS A 616 -44.84 -24.82 8.51
C LYS A 616 -44.31 -25.95 7.62
N THR A 617 -43.43 -25.62 6.67
CA THR A 617 -42.92 -26.59 5.67
C THR A 617 -41.64 -27.30 6.10
N GLY A 618 -40.81 -26.66 6.94
CA GLY A 618 -39.49 -27.15 7.33
C GLY A 618 -38.36 -26.76 6.37
N GLU A 619 -38.67 -26.08 5.26
CA GLU A 619 -37.70 -25.68 4.22
C GLU A 619 -36.79 -24.55 4.70
N ILE A 620 -35.52 -24.57 4.30
CA ILE A 620 -34.54 -23.54 4.64
C ILE A 620 -34.39 -22.57 3.46
N VAL A 621 -34.61 -21.28 3.72
CA VAL A 621 -34.21 -20.21 2.82
C VAL A 621 -32.83 -19.72 3.25
N ILE A 622 -31.83 -19.87 2.38
CA ILE A 622 -30.43 -19.51 2.66
C ILE A 622 -29.86 -18.64 1.54
N GLY A 623 -29.16 -17.57 1.92
CA GLY A 623 -28.39 -16.71 1.02
C GLY A 623 -26.94 -16.57 1.46
N GLY A 624 -26.08 -16.24 0.51
CA GLY A 624 -24.64 -16.06 0.70
C GLY A 624 -23.88 -16.26 -0.61
N GLU A 625 -22.59 -15.90 -0.64
CA GLU A 625 -21.88 -15.76 -1.91
C GLU A 625 -20.51 -16.42 -1.95
N SER A 626 -20.28 -17.16 -3.04
CA SER A 626 -18.99 -17.61 -3.52
C SER A 626 -19.07 -17.76 -5.03
N GLN A 627 -18.53 -16.80 -5.77
CA GLN A 627 -18.55 -16.79 -7.24
C GLN A 627 -17.47 -15.87 -7.81
N GLU A 628 -17.28 -15.92 -9.13
CA GLU A 628 -16.35 -15.03 -9.83
C GLU A 628 -16.76 -13.56 -9.65
N ILE A 629 -15.77 -12.69 -9.46
CA ILE A 629 -16.00 -11.26 -9.18
C ILE A 629 -16.80 -10.55 -10.30
N GLU A 630 -16.62 -10.99 -11.55
CA GLU A 630 -17.35 -10.48 -12.72
C GLU A 630 -18.85 -10.73 -12.63
N ASN A 631 -19.21 -11.88 -12.06
CA ASN A 631 -20.59 -12.31 -11.87
C ASN A 631 -21.22 -11.71 -10.61
N LEU A 632 -20.40 -11.18 -9.70
CA LEU A 632 -20.83 -10.58 -8.45
C LEU A 632 -21.16 -9.08 -8.61
N LEU A 633 -20.31 -8.33 -9.33
CA LEU A 633 -20.45 -6.89 -9.55
C LEU A 633 -21.27 -6.58 -10.80
N THR A 634 -22.58 -6.82 -10.71
CA THR A 634 -23.54 -6.59 -11.80
C THR A 634 -24.89 -6.13 -11.27
N SER A 635 -25.63 -5.40 -12.09
CA SER A 635 -27.04 -5.07 -11.86
C SER A 635 -28.00 -6.01 -12.60
N ASP A 636 -27.50 -7.02 -13.30
CA ASP A 636 -28.35 -7.98 -14.01
C ASP A 636 -28.76 -9.16 -13.12
N ASP A 637 -30.04 -9.21 -12.76
CA ASP A 637 -30.69 -10.30 -12.04
C ASP A 637 -31.54 -11.23 -12.94
N SER A 638 -31.35 -11.19 -14.28
CA SER A 638 -32.03 -12.07 -15.23
C SER A 638 -31.64 -13.54 -15.10
N GLU A 639 -30.43 -13.80 -14.62
CA GLU A 639 -29.89 -15.14 -14.40
C GLU A 639 -29.17 -15.28 -13.05
N VAL A 640 -28.85 -16.53 -12.72
CA VAL A 640 -27.94 -16.88 -11.61
C VAL A 640 -26.72 -17.53 -12.25
N ALA A 641 -25.52 -16.99 -11.98
CA ALA A 641 -24.27 -17.58 -12.43
C ALA A 641 -24.18 -19.06 -12.02
N ALA A 642 -23.70 -19.91 -12.91
CA ALA A 642 -23.58 -21.34 -12.67
C ALA A 642 -22.78 -21.64 -11.39
N SER A 643 -21.64 -20.96 -11.22
CA SER A 643 -20.78 -21.05 -10.03
C SER A 643 -21.49 -20.71 -8.72
N ALA A 644 -22.36 -19.69 -8.75
CA ALA A 644 -23.13 -19.26 -7.58
C ALA A 644 -24.27 -20.23 -7.28
N ARG A 645 -24.95 -20.72 -8.33
CA ARG A 645 -26.02 -21.71 -8.25
C ARG A 645 -25.51 -23.02 -7.63
N ASP A 646 -24.39 -23.54 -8.12
CA ASP A 646 -23.81 -24.79 -7.63
C ASP A 646 -23.38 -24.65 -6.17
N HIS A 647 -22.72 -23.52 -5.84
CA HIS A 647 -22.28 -23.24 -4.49
C HIS A 647 -23.45 -23.17 -3.52
N ILE A 648 -24.42 -22.28 -3.75
CA ILE A 648 -25.54 -22.07 -2.84
C ILE A 648 -26.37 -23.34 -2.70
N SER A 649 -26.59 -24.10 -3.79
CA SER A 649 -27.37 -25.35 -3.76
C SER A 649 -26.74 -26.46 -2.91
N SER A 650 -25.44 -26.36 -2.64
CA SER A 650 -24.67 -27.33 -1.86
C SER A 650 -24.42 -26.92 -0.40
N ILE A 651 -24.88 -25.74 0.02
CA ILE A 651 -24.39 -25.12 1.26
C ILE A 651 -25.09 -25.63 2.53
N VAL A 652 -26.39 -25.92 2.50
CA VAL A 652 -27.15 -26.41 3.67
C VAL A 652 -26.51 -27.67 4.28
N PRO A 653 -26.18 -28.73 3.53
CA PRO A 653 -25.55 -29.92 4.11
C PRO A 653 -24.14 -29.65 4.63
N LYS A 654 -23.47 -28.58 4.18
CA LYS A 654 -22.13 -28.18 4.67
C LYS A 654 -22.19 -27.37 5.96
N VAL A 655 -23.27 -26.62 6.16
CA VAL A 655 -23.43 -25.74 7.33
C VAL A 655 -24.13 -26.45 8.48
N TYR A 656 -25.14 -27.28 8.17
CA TYR A 656 -26.04 -27.81 9.18
C TYR A 656 -25.91 -29.33 9.37
N LEU A 657 -25.76 -29.74 10.63
CA LEU A 657 -25.83 -31.13 11.08
C LEU A 657 -27.25 -31.66 10.84
N ASP A 658 -27.38 -32.97 10.60
CA ASP A 658 -28.65 -33.66 10.29
C ASP A 658 -29.32 -33.24 8.96
N ALA A 659 -28.64 -32.44 8.14
CA ALA A 659 -29.13 -31.98 6.83
C ALA A 659 -28.38 -32.61 5.62
N ASP A 660 -27.71 -33.75 5.78
CA ASP A 660 -26.86 -34.36 4.72
C ASP A 660 -27.60 -34.64 3.40
N ASN A 661 -28.92 -34.86 3.47
CA ASN A 661 -29.78 -35.16 2.32
C ASN A 661 -30.44 -33.90 1.73
N ALA A 662 -29.98 -32.71 2.10
CA ALA A 662 -30.61 -31.46 1.70
C ALA A 662 -30.61 -31.28 0.16
N LYS A 663 -31.72 -30.76 -0.38
CA LYS A 663 -31.89 -30.54 -1.82
C LYS A 663 -32.44 -29.14 -2.10
N ALA A 664 -31.77 -28.40 -2.98
CA ALA A 664 -32.27 -27.13 -3.47
C ALA A 664 -33.54 -27.33 -4.32
N LYS A 665 -34.62 -26.64 -3.94
CA LYS A 665 -35.88 -26.59 -4.69
C LYS A 665 -35.91 -25.43 -5.67
N LYS A 666 -35.35 -24.28 -5.27
CA LYS A 666 -35.36 -23.07 -6.08
C LYS A 666 -34.14 -22.21 -5.77
N VAL A 667 -33.58 -21.56 -6.80
CA VAL A 667 -32.42 -20.66 -6.69
C VAL A 667 -32.70 -19.41 -7.53
N TRP A 668 -32.45 -18.23 -6.96
CA TRP A 668 -32.64 -16.95 -7.64
C TRP A 668 -31.58 -15.95 -7.20
N SER A 669 -31.45 -14.88 -7.97
CA SER A 669 -30.52 -13.77 -7.74
C SER A 669 -31.27 -12.50 -7.36
N GLY A 670 -30.65 -11.54 -6.69
CA GLY A 670 -31.23 -10.22 -6.41
C GLY A 670 -30.15 -9.16 -6.27
N ILE A 671 -30.44 -7.94 -6.71
CA ILE A 671 -29.46 -6.85 -6.70
C ILE A 671 -29.57 -6.05 -5.40
N MET A 672 -28.43 -5.89 -4.75
CA MET A 672 -28.20 -5.07 -3.56
C MET A 672 -27.32 -3.88 -3.95
N GLY A 673 -27.41 -2.78 -3.20
CA GLY A 673 -26.49 -1.64 -3.34
C GLY A 673 -25.49 -1.61 -2.19
N PHE A 674 -24.24 -1.30 -2.50
CA PHE A 674 -23.19 -1.06 -1.51
C PHE A 674 -22.44 0.22 -1.87
N THR A 675 -21.95 0.93 -0.86
CA THR A 675 -21.05 2.06 -1.03
C THR A 675 -19.61 1.66 -0.77
N ALA A 676 -18.67 2.41 -1.35
CA ALA A 676 -17.24 2.15 -1.18
C ALA A 676 -16.75 2.35 0.27
N ASP A 677 -17.47 3.13 1.08
CA ASP A 677 -17.17 3.42 2.48
C ASP A 677 -17.90 2.50 3.48
N GLY A 678 -18.81 1.63 3.00
CA GLY A 678 -19.59 0.72 3.84
C GLY A 678 -20.79 1.37 4.56
N PHE A 679 -21.10 2.65 4.30
CA PHE A 679 -22.21 3.37 4.94
C PHE A 679 -23.36 3.67 3.97
N PRO A 680 -24.64 3.55 4.38
CA PRO A 680 -25.77 3.83 3.53
C PRO A 680 -25.85 5.31 3.16
N MET A 681 -26.33 5.61 1.95
CA MET A 681 -26.61 6.97 1.52
C MET A 681 -28.03 7.36 1.92
N ILE A 682 -28.17 8.23 2.92
CA ILE A 682 -29.46 8.70 3.42
C ILE A 682 -29.45 10.22 3.50
N GLY A 683 -30.42 10.88 2.86
CA GLY A 683 -30.65 12.31 3.05
C GLY A 683 -30.99 13.07 1.79
N LYS A 684 -30.95 14.41 1.90
CA LYS A 684 -31.23 15.34 0.81
C LYS A 684 -30.06 15.36 -0.16
N LEU A 685 -30.34 15.23 -1.45
CA LEU A 685 -29.32 15.24 -2.49
C LEU A 685 -28.91 16.66 -2.85
N SER A 686 -27.63 16.85 -3.14
CA SER A 686 -27.12 18.12 -3.66
C SER A 686 -27.40 18.24 -5.16
N ARG A 687 -27.42 19.46 -5.68
CA ARG A 687 -27.51 19.70 -7.14
C ARG A 687 -26.37 19.02 -7.92
N ALA A 688 -25.18 18.96 -7.34
CA ALA A 688 -24.04 18.25 -7.94
C ALA A 688 -24.30 16.73 -8.04
N THR A 689 -25.06 16.18 -7.10
CA THR A 689 -25.41 14.76 -7.09
C THR A 689 -26.56 14.43 -8.04
N THR A 690 -27.58 15.30 -8.13
CA THR A 690 -28.74 15.05 -9.01
C THR A 690 -28.51 15.49 -10.45
N GLY A 691 -27.62 16.46 -10.68
CA GLY A 691 -27.49 17.17 -11.95
C GLY A 691 -28.70 18.04 -12.28
N ARG A 692 -29.54 18.41 -11.29
CA ARG A 692 -30.79 19.15 -11.50
C ARG A 692 -30.81 20.47 -10.73
N THR A 693 -31.60 21.42 -11.22
CA THR A 693 -31.71 22.76 -10.62
C THR A 693 -32.67 22.77 -9.42
N GLY A 694 -33.58 21.80 -9.35
CA GLY A 694 -34.38 21.53 -8.17
C GLY A 694 -33.53 21.11 -6.96
N THR A 695 -33.97 21.48 -5.77
CA THR A 695 -33.29 21.11 -4.51
C THR A 695 -34.05 20.05 -3.73
N GLU A 696 -35.30 19.76 -4.08
CA GLU A 696 -36.17 18.84 -3.36
C GLU A 696 -36.06 17.38 -3.88
N GLU A 697 -34.86 16.80 -3.85
CA GLU A 697 -34.64 15.36 -4.06
C GLU A 697 -33.92 14.72 -2.86
N TRP A 698 -34.27 13.48 -2.53
CA TRP A 698 -33.68 12.71 -1.42
C TRP A 698 -33.34 11.30 -1.86
N ILE A 699 -32.42 10.66 -1.14
CA ILE A 699 -32.02 9.26 -1.36
C ILE A 699 -32.11 8.48 -0.05
N ALA A 700 -32.46 7.19 -0.18
CA ALA A 700 -32.23 6.16 0.82
C ALA A 700 -31.79 4.88 0.09
N ALA A 701 -30.48 4.65 0.02
CA ALA A 701 -29.87 3.55 -0.75
C ALA A 701 -28.64 2.96 -0.04
N ALA A 702 -28.20 1.79 -0.51
CA ALA A 702 -27.18 0.92 0.06
C ALA A 702 -27.55 0.22 1.37
N MET A 703 -26.93 -0.95 1.60
CA MET A 703 -27.09 -1.76 2.81
C MET A 703 -26.09 -1.35 3.89
N THR A 704 -26.53 -1.33 5.15
CA THR A 704 -25.69 -1.31 6.35
C THR A 704 -25.14 -2.70 6.64
N ILE A 705 -24.38 -3.26 5.71
CA ILE A 705 -23.63 -4.50 5.91
C ILE A 705 -22.33 -4.25 5.16
N ASN A 706 -21.20 -4.21 5.86
CA ASN A 706 -19.91 -4.15 5.17
C ASN A 706 -19.83 -5.37 4.24
N PRO A 707 -19.42 -5.25 2.96
CA PRO A 707 -18.90 -6.42 2.28
C PRO A 707 -17.84 -7.02 3.20
N PRO A 708 -17.84 -8.35 3.39
CA PRO A 708 -16.93 -8.98 4.31
C PRO A 708 -15.52 -8.52 4.01
N GLN A 709 -14.88 -8.01 5.04
CA GLN A 709 -13.49 -7.69 4.96
C GLN A 709 -12.77 -8.98 4.59
N VAL A 710 -12.06 -8.96 3.46
CA VAL A 710 -10.85 -9.77 3.34
C VAL A 710 -9.98 -9.25 4.47
N GLN A 711 -9.99 -9.97 5.60
CA GLN A 711 -9.14 -9.61 6.71
C GLN A 711 -7.72 -9.59 6.15
N HIS A 712 -6.95 -8.57 6.52
CA HIS A 712 -5.51 -8.63 6.31
C HIS A 712 -5.06 -9.98 6.83
N ALA A 713 -4.42 -10.74 5.94
CA ALA A 713 -3.87 -12.05 6.21
C ALA A 713 -3.24 -12.09 7.62
N SER A 714 -3.29 -13.24 8.30
CA SER A 714 -2.61 -13.37 9.60
C SER A 714 -1.15 -12.90 9.48
N TRP A 715 -0.53 -12.49 10.59
CA TRP A 715 0.85 -11.98 10.52
C TRP A 715 1.77 -13.00 9.82
N GLU A 716 1.52 -14.31 10.00
CA GLU A 716 2.21 -15.41 9.32
C GLU A 716 2.05 -15.35 7.81
N VAL A 717 0.81 -15.15 7.33
CA VAL A 717 0.51 -15.08 5.90
C VAL A 717 1.11 -13.81 5.29
N ARG A 718 0.98 -12.65 5.95
CA ARG A 718 1.59 -11.39 5.48
C ARG A 718 3.11 -11.48 5.41
N ALA A 719 3.72 -12.08 6.44
CA ALA A 719 5.16 -12.32 6.46
C ALA A 719 5.57 -13.33 5.37
N ALA A 720 4.78 -14.38 5.14
CA ALA A 720 5.02 -15.35 4.07
C ALA A 720 4.92 -14.71 2.68
N GLU A 721 3.92 -13.88 2.43
CA GLU A 721 3.78 -13.09 1.20
C GLU A 721 4.95 -12.14 0.99
N LYS A 722 5.42 -11.47 2.06
CA LYS A 722 6.63 -10.63 1.98
C LYS A 722 7.86 -11.47 1.61
N ARG A 723 8.08 -12.62 2.26
CA ARG A 723 9.20 -13.51 1.93
C ARG A 723 9.12 -14.04 0.51
N ALA A 724 7.93 -14.43 0.04
CA ALA A 724 7.71 -14.87 -1.34
C ALA A 724 8.07 -13.77 -2.33
N ARG A 725 7.58 -12.53 -2.13
CA ARG A 725 7.95 -11.38 -2.96
C ARG A 725 9.46 -11.12 -2.98
N CYS A 726 10.13 -11.23 -1.83
CA CYS A 726 11.59 -11.04 -1.76
C CYS A 726 12.35 -12.15 -2.49
N ALA A 727 11.89 -13.41 -2.38
CA ALA A 727 12.48 -14.54 -3.12
C ALA A 727 12.23 -14.40 -4.63
N ASP A 728 11.07 -13.91 -5.04
CA ASP A 728 10.71 -13.68 -6.44
C ASP A 728 11.43 -12.49 -7.07
N ALA A 729 11.82 -11.50 -6.26
CA ALA A 729 12.65 -10.39 -6.69
C ALA A 729 14.10 -10.80 -7.04
N ILE A 730 14.53 -12.03 -6.71
CA ILE A 730 15.80 -12.58 -7.18
C ILE A 730 15.63 -13.10 -8.61
N PRO A 731 16.34 -12.53 -9.61
CA PRO A 731 16.28 -12.99 -10.99
C PRO A 731 16.57 -14.48 -11.11
N LYS A 732 15.78 -15.20 -11.94
CA LYS A 732 15.94 -16.65 -12.14
C LYS A 732 17.38 -17.08 -12.46
N PRO A 733 18.15 -16.38 -13.31
CA PRO A 733 19.54 -16.74 -13.59
C PRO A 733 20.50 -16.61 -12.40
N TRP A 734 20.10 -15.92 -11.32
CA TRP A 734 20.91 -15.71 -10.12
C TRP A 734 20.46 -16.59 -8.95
N ARG A 735 19.51 -17.51 -9.18
CA ARG A 735 19.09 -18.50 -8.20
C ARG A 735 20.11 -19.63 -8.14
N LEU A 736 20.45 -20.08 -6.93
CA LEU A 736 21.44 -21.12 -6.70
C LEU A 736 20.99 -22.46 -7.31
N PRO A 737 21.87 -23.17 -8.04
CA PRO A 737 21.59 -24.52 -8.49
C PRO A 737 21.38 -25.49 -7.31
N SER A 738 20.52 -26.50 -7.49
CA SER A 738 20.24 -27.50 -6.44
C SER A 738 21.51 -28.23 -5.96
N HIS A 739 22.43 -28.58 -6.85
CA HIS A 739 23.68 -29.28 -6.48
C HIS A 739 24.57 -28.49 -5.51
N ILE A 740 24.44 -27.14 -5.46
CA ILE A 740 25.13 -26.33 -4.46
C ILE A 740 24.45 -26.47 -3.10
N LEU A 741 23.13 -26.35 -3.07
CA LEU A 741 22.32 -26.48 -1.86
C LEU A 741 22.47 -27.87 -1.24
N ASP A 742 22.46 -28.92 -2.07
CA ASP A 742 22.63 -30.32 -1.66
C ASP A 742 24.03 -30.61 -1.09
N SER A 743 25.03 -29.76 -1.38
CA SER A 743 26.38 -29.89 -0.84
C SER A 743 26.55 -29.32 0.57
N LEU A 744 25.54 -28.60 1.08
CA LEU A 744 25.56 -27.96 2.40
C LEU A 744 24.88 -28.86 3.44
N LYS A 745 25.35 -28.75 4.69
CA LYS A 745 24.70 -29.42 5.82
C LYS A 745 23.45 -28.64 6.22
N THR A 746 22.27 -29.22 6.01
CA THR A 746 20.97 -28.60 6.33
C THR A 746 20.31 -29.25 7.56
N PRO A 747 19.51 -28.52 8.37
CA PRO A 747 19.23 -27.08 8.26
C PRO A 747 20.48 -26.22 8.51
N LEU A 748 20.65 -25.14 7.75
CA LEU A 748 21.88 -24.34 7.79
C LEU A 748 22.10 -23.70 9.17
N GLU A 749 21.02 -23.29 9.81
CA GLU A 749 21.00 -22.59 11.10
C GLU A 749 21.44 -23.46 12.29
N THR A 750 21.45 -24.79 12.17
CA THR A 750 21.89 -25.71 13.23
C THR A 750 23.16 -26.48 12.88
N ASN A 751 23.67 -26.34 11.65
CA ASN A 751 24.83 -27.07 11.18
C ASN A 751 25.94 -26.11 10.73
N LYS A 752 27.19 -26.42 11.10
CA LYS A 752 28.36 -25.63 10.71
C LYS A 752 28.65 -25.77 9.22
N ASN A 753 28.44 -24.68 8.48
CA ASN A 753 28.94 -24.47 7.12
C ASN A 753 29.74 -23.16 7.06
N ASP A 754 30.97 -23.21 6.55
CA ASP A 754 31.76 -21.99 6.24
C ASP A 754 31.57 -21.65 4.76
N LEU A 755 30.56 -20.83 4.48
CA LEU A 755 30.14 -20.49 3.13
C LEU A 755 31.23 -19.70 2.37
N VAL A 756 32.09 -18.99 3.09
CA VAL A 756 33.21 -18.24 2.50
C VAL A 756 34.32 -19.21 2.08
N SER A 757 34.73 -20.13 2.98
CA SER A 757 35.77 -21.11 2.66
C SER A 757 35.33 -22.15 1.63
N LEU A 758 34.03 -22.41 1.50
CA LEU A 758 33.46 -23.30 0.48
C LEU A 758 33.43 -22.69 -0.93
N ASP A 759 33.79 -21.42 -1.09
CA ASP A 759 33.84 -20.66 -2.36
C ASP A 759 32.56 -20.82 -3.20
N ILE A 760 31.40 -20.64 -2.54
CA ILE A 760 30.09 -20.79 -3.17
C ILE A 760 29.89 -19.82 -4.36
N PRO A 761 30.31 -18.54 -4.32
CA PRO A 761 30.18 -17.65 -5.47
C PRO A 761 30.79 -18.23 -6.76
N ARG A 762 32.01 -18.77 -6.70
CA ARG A 762 32.68 -19.39 -7.84
C ARG A 762 32.03 -20.71 -8.25
N ARG A 763 31.75 -21.60 -7.29
CA ARG A 763 31.16 -22.92 -7.57
C ARG A 763 29.73 -22.84 -8.11
N SER A 764 29.00 -21.76 -7.82
CA SER A 764 27.62 -21.58 -8.29
C SER A 764 27.48 -21.42 -9.80
N GLY A 765 28.53 -20.94 -10.49
CA GLY A 765 28.49 -20.61 -11.92
C GLY A 765 27.66 -19.37 -12.29
N ILE A 766 27.20 -18.59 -11.31
CA ILE A 766 26.36 -17.40 -11.54
C ILE A 766 27.19 -16.17 -11.94
N LEU A 767 28.37 -16.01 -11.33
CA LEU A 767 29.31 -14.93 -11.64
C LEU A 767 30.29 -15.38 -12.73
N SER A 768 30.55 -14.50 -13.68
CA SER A 768 31.64 -14.61 -14.64
C SER A 768 33.00 -14.31 -13.98
N ASP A 769 34.10 -14.66 -14.67
CA ASP A 769 35.46 -14.41 -14.15
C ASP A 769 35.72 -12.95 -13.82
N ILE A 770 35.22 -12.02 -14.63
CA ILE A 770 35.37 -10.58 -14.39
C ILE A 770 34.53 -10.11 -13.20
N GLU A 771 33.33 -10.67 -12.99
CA GLU A 771 32.49 -10.34 -11.83
C GLU A 771 33.07 -10.90 -10.53
N LEU A 772 33.70 -12.08 -10.58
CA LEU A 772 34.48 -12.62 -9.48
C LEU A 772 35.66 -11.71 -9.15
N ASP A 773 36.46 -11.32 -10.15
CA ASP A 773 37.60 -10.42 -9.97
C ASP A 773 37.19 -9.07 -9.35
N ILE A 774 36.13 -8.44 -9.85
CA ILE A 774 35.58 -7.18 -9.30
C ILE A 774 35.24 -7.30 -7.80
N THR A 775 34.65 -8.42 -7.38
CA THR A 775 34.19 -8.61 -5.98
C THR A 775 35.29 -9.15 -5.05
N GLU A 776 36.42 -9.64 -5.58
CA GLU A 776 37.47 -10.32 -4.81
C GLU A 776 38.77 -9.52 -4.72
N SER A 777 39.19 -8.93 -5.84
CA SER A 777 40.52 -8.34 -6.00
C SER A 777 40.60 -6.86 -5.57
N TYR A 778 39.46 -6.20 -5.37
CA TYR A 778 39.39 -4.75 -5.13
C TYR A 778 38.75 -4.41 -3.77
N ASN A 779 39.30 -3.40 -3.11
CA ASN A 779 38.67 -2.69 -1.99
C ASN A 779 38.00 -1.39 -2.46
N VAL A 780 37.27 -0.67 -1.61
CA VAL A 780 36.54 0.55 -2.03
C VAL A 780 37.47 1.57 -2.69
N SER A 781 38.66 1.81 -2.13
CA SER A 781 39.61 2.79 -2.68
C SER A 781 40.08 2.44 -4.09
N SER A 782 40.45 1.18 -4.33
CA SER A 782 40.93 0.72 -5.64
C SER A 782 39.78 0.57 -6.65
N LEU A 783 38.59 0.18 -6.20
CA LEU A 783 37.40 0.09 -7.02
C LEU A 783 36.94 1.47 -7.50
N LEU A 784 36.93 2.48 -6.63
CA LEU A 784 36.63 3.87 -7.00
C LEU A 784 37.64 4.41 -8.02
N ALA A 785 38.92 4.07 -7.90
CA ALA A 785 39.92 4.44 -8.89
C ALA A 785 39.63 3.82 -10.27
N LYS A 786 39.21 2.54 -10.29
CA LYS A 786 38.83 1.82 -11.53
C LYS A 786 37.54 2.31 -12.17
N LEU A 787 36.59 2.78 -11.35
CA LEU A 787 35.38 3.45 -11.82
C LEU A 787 35.70 4.83 -12.41
N ALA A 788 36.60 5.58 -11.75
CA ALA A 788 37.00 6.92 -12.17
C ALA A 788 37.84 6.93 -13.45
N ASP A 789 38.82 6.02 -13.59
CA ASP A 789 39.65 5.88 -14.81
C ASP A 789 38.91 5.18 -15.96
N GLY A 790 37.77 4.57 -15.64
CA GLY A 790 36.88 3.91 -16.58
C GLY A 790 37.30 2.51 -17.02
N THR A 791 38.28 1.90 -16.33
CA THR A 791 38.63 0.48 -16.49
C THR A 791 37.42 -0.41 -16.24
N PHE A 792 36.60 -0.08 -15.24
CA PHE A 792 35.30 -0.70 -15.01
C PHE A 792 34.20 0.33 -15.15
N THR A 793 33.08 -0.09 -15.74
CA THR A 793 31.85 0.70 -15.73
C THR A 793 31.10 0.50 -14.41
N ALA A 794 30.34 1.50 -13.98
CA ALA A 794 29.44 1.40 -12.85
C ALA A 794 28.45 0.24 -13.04
N VAL A 795 27.96 0.00 -14.26
CA VAL A 795 27.09 -1.14 -14.56
C VAL A 795 27.79 -2.47 -14.27
N GLN A 796 29.03 -2.66 -14.73
CA GLN A 796 29.79 -3.90 -14.46
C GLN A 796 29.94 -4.15 -12.96
N VAL A 797 30.30 -3.10 -12.21
CA VAL A 797 30.50 -3.19 -10.76
C VAL A 797 29.19 -3.50 -10.04
N VAL A 798 28.13 -2.75 -10.34
CA VAL A 798 26.82 -2.94 -9.71
C VAL A 798 26.22 -4.30 -10.03
N THR A 799 26.36 -4.80 -11.27
CA THR A 799 25.91 -6.16 -11.64
C THR A 799 26.68 -7.24 -10.87
N ALA A 800 28.01 -7.11 -10.76
CA ALA A 800 28.84 -8.08 -10.03
C ALA A 800 28.43 -8.21 -8.56
N PHE A 801 28.26 -7.07 -7.86
CA PHE A 801 27.82 -7.06 -6.47
C PHE A 801 26.34 -7.46 -6.31
N SER A 802 25.46 -7.12 -7.25
CA SER A 802 24.05 -7.54 -7.21
C SER A 802 23.89 -9.06 -7.30
N LYS A 803 24.65 -9.72 -8.20
CA LYS A 803 24.69 -11.19 -8.30
C LYS A 803 25.22 -11.83 -7.01
N ARG A 804 26.32 -11.31 -6.46
CA ARG A 804 26.90 -11.85 -5.22
C ARG A 804 25.99 -11.63 -4.01
N ALA A 805 25.28 -10.51 -3.95
CA ALA A 805 24.25 -10.25 -2.94
C ALA A 805 23.06 -11.20 -3.06
N ALA A 806 22.61 -11.52 -4.28
CA ALA A 806 21.57 -12.52 -4.52
C ALA A 806 21.97 -13.92 -4.05
N ILE A 807 23.25 -14.30 -4.24
CA ILE A 807 23.79 -15.56 -3.68
C ILE A 807 23.80 -15.51 -2.16
N ALA A 808 24.31 -14.42 -1.57
CA ALA A 808 24.34 -14.24 -0.12
C ALA A 808 22.94 -14.37 0.48
N GLN A 809 21.93 -13.74 -0.14
CA GLN A 809 20.55 -13.79 0.35
C GLN A 809 20.01 -15.21 0.46
N GLN A 810 20.30 -16.06 -0.53
CA GLN A 810 19.82 -17.45 -0.55
C GLN A 810 20.50 -18.33 0.49
N LEU A 811 21.70 -17.97 0.96
CA LEU A 811 22.48 -18.76 1.90
C LEU A 811 22.41 -18.24 3.34
N THR A 812 22.23 -16.93 3.51
CA THR A 812 22.31 -16.28 4.82
C THR A 812 21.09 -15.45 5.17
N ASN A 813 20.14 -15.23 4.24
CA ASN A 813 18.94 -14.42 4.47
C ASN A 813 19.24 -13.02 5.06
N CYS A 814 20.22 -12.34 4.46
CA CYS A 814 20.76 -11.06 4.91
C CYS A 814 20.05 -9.82 4.35
N LEU A 815 19.13 -9.96 3.40
CA LEU A 815 18.46 -8.87 2.67
C LEU A 815 16.96 -8.80 3.01
N THR A 816 16.42 -7.57 2.99
CA THR A 816 14.98 -7.27 3.16
C THR A 816 14.34 -6.74 1.88
N GLU A 817 15.13 -6.07 1.04
CA GLU A 817 14.72 -5.51 -0.24
C GLU A 817 15.85 -5.65 -1.26
N THR A 818 15.49 -5.99 -2.50
CA THR A 818 16.39 -5.97 -3.66
C THR A 818 15.80 -5.07 -4.73
N PHE A 819 16.58 -4.10 -5.23
CA PHE A 819 16.14 -3.15 -6.25
C PHE A 819 17.21 -2.99 -7.33
N PHE A 820 17.68 -4.15 -7.81
CA PHE A 820 18.76 -4.29 -8.79
C PHE A 820 18.50 -3.51 -10.08
N ASP A 821 17.26 -3.49 -10.58
CA ASP A 821 16.91 -2.75 -11.80
C ASP A 821 17.10 -1.23 -11.64
N GLN A 822 16.73 -0.69 -10.47
CA GLN A 822 16.93 0.72 -10.16
C GLN A 822 18.42 1.05 -10.01
N ALA A 823 19.18 0.15 -9.40
CA ALA A 823 20.61 0.26 -9.25
C ALA A 823 21.32 0.25 -10.62
N GLU A 824 20.94 -0.64 -11.52
CA GLU A 824 21.49 -0.72 -12.88
C GLU A 824 21.15 0.54 -13.70
N LEU A 825 19.93 1.08 -13.57
CA LEU A 825 19.56 2.35 -14.20
C LEU A 825 20.43 3.51 -13.69
N ARG A 826 20.63 3.61 -12.38
CA ARG A 826 21.51 4.63 -11.80
C ARG A 826 22.96 4.43 -12.24
N ALA A 827 23.44 3.20 -12.32
CA ALA A 827 24.77 2.87 -12.78
C ALA A 827 24.99 3.33 -14.24
N ARG A 828 24.03 3.09 -15.14
CA ARG A 828 24.09 3.59 -16.52
C ARG A 828 24.20 5.11 -16.59
N GLN A 829 23.42 5.83 -15.80
CA GLN A 829 23.49 7.30 -15.74
C GLN A 829 24.86 7.81 -15.26
N LEU A 830 25.50 7.07 -14.36
CA LEU A 830 26.84 7.40 -13.86
C LEU A 830 27.90 7.13 -14.93
N ASP A 831 27.80 6.02 -15.65
CA ASP A 831 28.67 5.72 -16.79
C ASP A 831 28.56 6.78 -17.89
N GLU A 832 27.34 7.18 -18.27
CA GLU A 832 27.09 8.27 -19.24
C GLU A 832 27.74 9.59 -18.78
N LEU A 833 27.64 9.93 -17.49
CA LEU A 833 28.25 11.13 -16.93
C LEU A 833 29.79 11.08 -17.00
N ARG A 834 30.38 9.92 -16.69
CA ARG A 834 31.83 9.67 -16.76
C ARG A 834 32.35 9.76 -18.20
N GLU A 835 31.62 9.18 -19.15
CA GLU A 835 31.92 9.30 -20.59
C GLU A 835 31.88 10.76 -21.06
N GLY A 836 31.00 11.58 -20.49
CA GLY A 836 30.99 13.03 -20.64
C GLY A 836 32.13 13.79 -19.94
N GLY A 837 33.11 13.08 -19.37
CA GLY A 837 34.28 13.64 -18.70
C GLY A 837 34.03 14.15 -17.27
N LYS A 838 32.92 13.76 -16.63
CA LYS A 838 32.56 14.21 -15.28
C LYS A 838 32.26 13.05 -14.34
N LEU A 839 32.70 13.16 -13.10
CA LEU A 839 32.27 12.26 -12.02
C LEU A 839 31.17 12.93 -11.21
N ALA A 840 30.18 12.15 -10.76
CA ALA A 840 29.09 12.62 -9.91
C ALA A 840 29.56 13.07 -8.51
N GLY A 841 30.64 12.47 -8.02
CA GLY A 841 31.20 12.74 -6.70
C GLY A 841 32.23 11.70 -6.28
N PRO A 842 32.71 11.74 -5.02
CA PRO A 842 33.78 10.86 -4.55
C PRO A 842 33.37 9.38 -4.43
N LEU A 843 32.07 9.07 -4.50
CA LEU A 843 31.53 7.70 -4.43
C LEU A 843 30.96 7.23 -5.78
N HIS A 844 31.35 7.88 -6.88
CA HIS A 844 30.82 7.61 -8.22
C HIS A 844 30.83 6.12 -8.59
N GLY A 845 29.65 5.56 -8.84
CA GLY A 845 29.45 4.19 -9.32
C GLY A 845 29.55 3.12 -8.23
N LEU A 846 29.81 3.49 -6.97
CA LEU A 846 30.04 2.53 -5.89
C LEU A 846 28.71 1.94 -5.37
N PRO A 847 28.50 0.61 -5.42
CA PRO A 847 27.33 -0.02 -4.80
C PRO A 847 27.44 0.04 -3.27
N ILE A 848 26.35 0.43 -2.61
CA ILE A 848 26.28 0.54 -1.14
C ILE A 848 25.03 -0.17 -0.61
N SER A 849 25.21 -1.04 0.39
CA SER A 849 24.10 -1.68 1.11
C SER A 849 23.62 -0.82 2.28
N LEU A 850 22.31 -0.85 2.55
CA LEU A 850 21.67 -0.04 3.58
C LEU A 850 20.91 -0.92 4.58
N LYS A 851 21.07 -0.68 5.87
CA LYS A 851 20.21 -1.30 6.89
C LYS A 851 18.72 -1.03 6.62
N ASP A 852 17.82 -1.95 7.03
CA ASP A 852 16.38 -1.83 6.75
C ASP A 852 15.70 -0.53 7.27
N THR A 853 16.35 0.23 8.15
CA THR A 853 15.84 1.48 8.72
C THR A 853 15.75 2.63 7.71
N PHE A 854 16.57 2.63 6.65
CA PHE A 854 16.63 3.74 5.71
C PHE A 854 15.47 3.71 4.71
N HIS A 855 14.82 4.86 4.51
CA HIS A 855 13.78 5.05 3.51
C HIS A 855 14.41 5.25 2.12
N VAL A 856 14.00 4.39 1.17
CA VAL A 856 14.35 4.45 -0.25
C VAL A 856 13.04 4.35 -1.04
N PRO A 857 12.70 5.33 -1.91
CA PRO A 857 11.42 5.34 -2.61
C PRO A 857 11.11 4.03 -3.34
N GLY A 858 9.88 3.53 -3.17
CA GLY A 858 9.44 2.28 -3.79
C GLY A 858 9.86 1.00 -3.04
N THR A 859 10.63 1.10 -1.96
CA THR A 859 10.94 -0.03 -1.05
C THR A 859 10.25 0.16 0.30
N GLN A 860 10.23 -0.87 1.14
CA GLN A 860 9.70 -0.76 2.51
C GLN A 860 10.84 -0.58 3.51
N ALA A 861 10.53 0.00 4.68
CA ALA A 861 11.43 0.06 5.83
C ALA A 861 10.67 -0.55 7.02
N THR A 862 10.72 -1.86 7.12
CA THR A 862 9.85 -2.63 8.01
C THR A 862 10.43 -2.80 9.41
N ILE A 863 11.76 -2.65 9.53
CA ILE A 863 12.56 -2.92 10.73
C ILE A 863 12.24 -4.27 11.39
N GLY A 864 11.86 -5.26 10.59
CA GLY A 864 11.48 -6.60 11.02
C GLY A 864 10.14 -6.68 11.74
N LEU A 865 9.23 -5.71 11.55
CA LEU A 865 7.91 -5.66 12.19
C LEU A 865 6.79 -5.79 11.16
N VAL A 866 5.80 -6.64 11.46
CA VAL A 866 4.65 -6.90 10.58
C VAL A 866 3.77 -5.65 10.44
N ALA A 867 3.72 -4.81 11.47
CA ALA A 867 2.98 -3.54 11.47
C ALA A 867 3.33 -2.62 10.29
N PHE A 868 4.53 -2.74 9.73
CA PHE A 868 5.03 -1.85 8.69
C PHE A 868 5.04 -2.47 7.28
N LEU A 869 4.40 -3.64 7.10
CA LEU A 869 4.34 -4.34 5.80
C LEU A 869 3.43 -3.69 4.76
N ASP A 870 2.60 -2.72 5.14
CA ASP A 870 1.73 -2.01 4.20
C ASP A 870 2.29 -0.62 3.82
N GLU A 871 3.43 -0.23 4.42
CA GLU A 871 4.03 1.08 4.24
C GLU A 871 5.22 1.04 3.28
N PHE A 872 5.01 1.54 2.06
CA PHE A 872 6.10 1.83 1.14
C PHE A 872 6.69 3.22 1.41
N SER A 873 8.02 3.31 1.33
CA SER A 873 8.74 4.57 1.48
C SER A 873 8.36 5.50 0.32
N LYS A 874 7.85 6.68 0.66
CA LYS A 874 7.52 7.76 -0.29
C LYS A 874 8.63 8.81 -0.38
N THR A 875 9.49 8.84 0.63
CA THR A 875 10.59 9.80 0.79
C THR A 875 11.92 9.06 0.85
N THR A 876 13.01 9.81 0.70
CA THR A 876 14.38 9.32 0.84
C THR A 876 14.93 9.77 2.18
N SER A 877 15.61 8.90 2.93
CA SER A 877 16.33 9.34 4.14
C SER A 877 17.46 10.30 3.78
N PRO A 878 17.72 11.37 4.55
CA PRO A 878 18.79 12.33 4.28
C PRO A 878 20.17 11.71 4.00
N LEU A 879 20.57 10.67 4.73
CA LEU A 879 21.83 9.97 4.47
C LEU A 879 21.86 9.33 3.08
N VAL A 880 20.75 8.73 2.64
CA VAL A 880 20.65 8.11 1.31
C VAL A 880 20.72 9.18 0.22
N GLU A 881 20.07 10.33 0.43
CA GLU A 881 20.16 11.47 -0.50
C GLU A 881 21.61 12.00 -0.63
N ILE A 882 22.33 12.09 0.49
CA ILE A 882 23.75 12.44 0.49
C ILE A 882 24.57 11.40 -0.29
N LEU A 883 24.38 10.11 -0.04
CA LEU A 883 25.11 9.05 -0.76
C LEU A 883 24.83 9.11 -2.27
N LEU A 884 23.59 9.32 -2.68
CA LEU A 884 23.19 9.47 -4.08
C LEU A 884 23.86 10.69 -4.74
N SER A 885 23.90 11.83 -4.03
CA SER A 885 24.54 13.06 -4.53
C SER A 885 26.06 12.92 -4.64
N LEU A 886 26.69 12.11 -3.80
CA LEU A 886 28.12 11.75 -3.89
C LEU A 886 28.42 10.73 -4.99
N GLY A 887 27.40 10.25 -5.71
CA GLY A 887 27.53 9.33 -6.84
C GLY A 887 27.41 7.85 -6.50
N ALA A 888 27.03 7.48 -5.28
CA ALA A 888 26.84 6.08 -4.89
C ALA A 888 25.58 5.46 -5.51
N VAL A 889 25.51 4.13 -5.48
CA VAL A 889 24.42 3.30 -6.01
C VAL A 889 23.86 2.39 -4.92
N PRO A 890 22.87 2.83 -4.13
CA PRO A 890 22.09 1.93 -3.29
C PRO A 890 21.40 0.85 -4.13
N TYR A 891 21.45 -0.41 -3.71
CA TYR A 891 20.93 -1.53 -4.52
C TYR A 891 20.18 -2.61 -3.72
N VAL A 892 20.43 -2.69 -2.41
CA VAL A 892 19.76 -3.61 -1.49
C VAL A 892 19.54 -2.96 -0.14
N LYS A 893 18.57 -3.50 0.61
CA LYS A 893 18.45 -3.28 2.05
C LYS A 893 18.67 -4.56 2.83
N THR A 894 19.20 -4.45 4.04
CA THR A 894 19.67 -5.58 4.85
C THR A 894 18.90 -5.80 6.14
N ASN A 895 18.82 -7.08 6.52
CA ASN A 895 17.98 -7.62 7.58
C ASN A 895 18.45 -7.23 8.99
N VAL A 896 17.48 -7.14 9.90
CA VAL A 896 17.62 -6.64 11.27
C VAL A 896 16.81 -7.53 12.23
N PRO A 897 17.07 -7.59 13.54
CA PRO A 897 16.19 -8.28 14.45
C PRO A 897 14.90 -7.49 14.73
N GLN A 898 13.87 -8.19 15.21
CA GLN A 898 12.61 -7.58 15.66
C GLN A 898 12.91 -6.45 16.66
N THR A 899 12.34 -5.26 16.43
CA THR A 899 12.57 -4.02 17.23
C THR A 899 13.99 -3.44 17.20
N MET A 900 14.94 -4.07 16.51
CA MET A 900 16.36 -3.70 16.49
C MET A 900 17.08 -3.76 17.86
N MET A 901 16.42 -4.26 18.92
CA MET A 901 16.90 -4.20 20.31
C MET A 901 17.44 -5.56 20.80
N THR A 902 18.31 -6.17 20.01
CA THR A 902 19.05 -7.40 20.37
C THR A 902 20.34 -7.51 19.55
N ALA A 903 21.31 -8.25 20.08
CA ALA A 903 22.61 -8.52 19.48
C ALA A 903 22.58 -9.75 18.53
N ASP A 904 21.41 -10.02 17.96
CA ASP A 904 21.14 -11.06 16.96
C ASP A 904 20.38 -10.44 15.77
N SER A 905 20.05 -11.20 14.71
CA SER A 905 19.32 -10.70 13.53
C SER A 905 18.24 -11.67 13.07
N GLN A 906 17.22 -11.85 13.91
CA GLN A 906 16.00 -12.60 13.61
C GLN A 906 14.75 -11.74 13.77
N ASN A 907 13.79 -11.87 12.85
CA ASN A 907 12.45 -11.32 13.01
C ASN A 907 11.40 -12.23 12.33
N ASN A 908 10.12 -11.96 12.58
CA ASN A 908 9.03 -12.78 12.05
C ASN A 908 8.71 -12.50 10.57
N VAL A 909 9.13 -11.34 10.05
CA VAL A 909 8.90 -10.94 8.65
C VAL A 909 9.82 -11.72 7.72
N PHE A 910 11.13 -11.58 7.88
CA PHE A 910 12.14 -12.15 6.98
C PHE A 910 12.76 -13.44 7.52
N GLY A 911 12.63 -13.73 8.81
CA GLY A 911 13.34 -14.82 9.45
C GLY A 911 14.73 -14.41 9.94
N ARG A 912 15.64 -15.38 10.02
CA ARG A 912 16.96 -15.25 10.65
C ARG A 912 18.07 -15.01 9.64
N THR A 913 18.97 -14.09 9.95
CA THR A 913 20.24 -13.93 9.24
C THR A 913 21.30 -14.87 9.80
N LEU A 914 22.01 -15.58 8.93
CA LEU A 914 23.08 -16.53 9.32
C LEU A 914 24.47 -15.91 9.14
N ASN A 915 25.43 -16.34 9.96
CA ASN A 915 26.81 -15.93 9.82
C ASN A 915 27.49 -16.68 8.65
N PRO A 916 28.10 -15.99 7.67
CA PRO A 916 28.68 -16.64 6.50
C PRO A 916 29.92 -17.51 6.79
N ARG A 917 30.59 -17.32 7.93
CA ARG A 917 31.75 -18.14 8.35
C ARG A 917 31.34 -19.42 9.09
N ASN A 918 30.15 -19.42 9.69
CA ASN A 918 29.57 -20.57 10.35
C ASN A 918 28.06 -20.37 10.48
N THR A 919 27.27 -21.05 9.66
CA THR A 919 25.81 -20.88 9.62
C THR A 919 25.09 -21.25 10.93
N ALA A 920 25.73 -22.02 11.82
CA ALA A 920 25.21 -22.33 13.16
C ALA A 920 25.42 -21.21 14.20
N LEU A 921 26.13 -20.13 13.82
CA LEU A 921 26.36 -18.95 14.67
C LEU A 921 25.56 -17.75 14.17
N GLY A 922 25.23 -16.85 15.10
CA GLY A 922 24.58 -15.57 14.80
C GLY A 922 25.49 -14.61 14.02
N ALA A 923 24.89 -13.83 13.13
CA ALA A 923 25.58 -12.75 12.41
C ALA A 923 25.80 -11.48 13.26
N GLY A 924 25.40 -11.50 14.54
CA GLY A 924 25.34 -10.32 15.38
C GLY A 924 24.15 -9.42 15.06
N GLY A 925 24.01 -8.31 15.79
CA GLY A 925 22.86 -7.43 15.64
C GLY A 925 23.02 -6.04 16.23
N SER A 926 22.20 -5.07 15.84
CA SER A 926 21.03 -5.21 14.97
C SER A 926 21.29 -5.03 13.48
N SER A 927 22.52 -4.72 13.04
CA SER A 927 22.86 -4.63 11.60
C SER A 927 23.48 -5.94 11.07
N GLY A 928 22.95 -7.10 11.49
CA GLY A 928 23.54 -8.40 11.13
C GLY A 928 23.46 -8.72 9.64
N GLY A 929 22.42 -8.22 8.94
CA GLY A 929 22.35 -8.30 7.48
C GLY A 929 23.53 -7.61 6.80
N GLU A 930 23.93 -6.41 7.25
CA GLU A 930 25.14 -5.71 6.77
C GLU A 930 26.39 -6.54 7.07
N GLY A 931 26.55 -7.03 8.30
CA GLY A 931 27.70 -7.85 8.71
C GLY A 931 27.88 -9.09 7.82
N ALA A 932 26.79 -9.85 7.62
CA ALA A 932 26.79 -11.03 6.79
C ALA A 932 27.06 -10.71 5.31
N LEU A 933 26.40 -9.68 4.76
CA LEU A 933 26.55 -9.32 3.34
C LEU A 933 27.96 -8.82 3.02
N VAL A 934 28.53 -7.95 3.87
CA VAL A 934 29.89 -7.41 3.70
C VAL A 934 30.94 -8.51 3.86
N ALA A 935 30.77 -9.42 4.84
CA ALA A 935 31.67 -10.56 5.04
C ALA A 935 31.63 -11.55 3.86
N PHE A 936 30.46 -11.72 3.24
CA PHE A 936 30.30 -12.52 2.03
C PHE A 936 30.78 -11.79 0.76
N ARG A 937 31.24 -10.53 0.89
CA ARG A 937 31.62 -9.62 -0.22
C ARG A 937 30.48 -9.39 -1.20
N GLY A 938 29.24 -9.55 -0.75
CA GLY A 938 28.05 -9.18 -1.51
C GLY A 938 27.85 -7.66 -1.59
N SER A 939 28.54 -6.91 -0.73
CA SER A 939 28.64 -5.45 -0.72
C SER A 939 30.08 -5.03 -0.41
N PRO A 940 30.66 -4.02 -1.10
CA PRO A 940 31.99 -3.52 -0.76
C PRO A 940 31.97 -2.67 0.52
N ILE A 941 30.85 -2.01 0.79
CA ILE A 941 30.64 -1.18 1.97
C ILE A 941 29.14 -1.06 2.30
N GLY A 942 28.82 -1.13 3.59
CA GLY A 942 27.48 -1.10 4.12
C GLY A 942 27.25 0.04 5.10
N VAL A 943 25.99 0.45 5.29
CA VAL A 943 25.61 1.46 6.28
C VAL A 943 24.68 0.84 7.33
N GLY A 944 25.20 0.72 8.55
CA GLY A 944 24.47 0.27 9.73
C GLY A 944 24.07 1.41 10.66
N THR A 945 23.43 1.06 11.78
CA THR A 945 23.15 1.99 12.89
C THR A 945 23.57 1.38 14.22
N ASP A 946 23.91 2.22 15.20
CA ASP A 946 24.48 1.79 16.49
C ASP A 946 23.99 2.68 17.65
N ILE A 947 23.23 2.05 18.56
CA ILE A 947 22.80 2.62 19.85
C ILE A 947 23.32 1.83 21.07
N GLY A 948 23.82 0.61 20.83
CA GLY A 948 24.40 -0.27 21.86
C GLY A 948 25.53 -1.19 21.36
N GLY A 949 25.98 -1.01 20.12
CA GLY A 949 26.92 -1.91 19.44
C GLY A 949 26.50 -2.35 18.05
N SER A 950 25.36 -1.90 17.54
CA SER A 950 24.72 -2.52 16.38
C SER A 950 25.45 -2.36 15.03
N ILE A 951 26.55 -1.62 14.95
CA ILE A 951 27.52 -1.68 13.84
C ILE A 951 28.68 -2.62 14.19
N ARG A 952 29.17 -2.51 15.42
CA ARG A 952 30.37 -3.18 15.94
C ARG A 952 30.17 -4.68 16.19
N ILE A 953 28.99 -5.09 16.65
CA ILE A 953 28.63 -6.48 16.95
C ILE A 953 28.51 -7.31 15.66
N PRO A 954 27.80 -6.86 14.60
CA PRO A 954 27.89 -7.55 13.32
C PRO A 954 29.31 -7.62 12.76
N ALA A 955 30.10 -6.55 12.92
CA ALA A 955 31.48 -6.52 12.46
C ALA A 955 32.37 -7.57 13.17
N LEU A 956 32.32 -7.65 14.50
CA LEU A 956 33.09 -8.66 15.25
C LEU A 956 32.59 -10.09 14.97
N CYS A 957 31.28 -10.29 14.83
CA CYS A 957 30.72 -11.64 14.61
C CYS A 957 31.08 -12.18 13.22
N CYS A 958 30.98 -11.34 12.18
CA CYS A 958 31.21 -11.75 10.80
C CYS A 958 32.67 -11.57 10.34
N GLY A 959 33.52 -10.95 11.17
CA GLY A 959 34.94 -10.73 10.86
C GLY A 959 35.16 -9.62 9.85
N THR A 960 34.38 -8.54 9.95
CA THR A 960 34.51 -7.33 9.13
C THR A 960 34.94 -6.13 9.98
N TYR A 961 35.24 -5.01 9.34
CA TYR A 961 35.55 -3.75 9.99
C TYR A 961 34.28 -2.94 10.16
N GLY A 962 34.09 -2.30 11.32
CA GLY A 962 32.93 -1.45 11.58
C GLY A 962 33.32 -0.20 12.34
N PHE A 963 32.79 0.95 11.92
CA PHE A 963 33.00 2.22 12.61
C PHE A 963 31.70 2.80 13.15
N LYS A 964 31.68 3.04 14.45
CA LYS A 964 30.66 3.83 15.12
C LYS A 964 31.17 5.27 15.29
N PRO A 965 30.64 6.27 14.56
CA PRO A 965 31.00 7.66 14.77
C PRO A 965 30.47 8.21 16.10
N THR A 966 30.90 9.41 16.47
CA THR A 966 30.21 10.26 17.44
C THR A 966 28.80 10.54 16.91
N ALA A 967 27.77 10.39 17.75
CA ALA A 967 26.40 10.65 17.33
C ALA A 967 26.24 12.10 16.82
N GLY A 968 25.53 12.24 15.69
CA GLY A 968 25.38 13.51 14.98
C GLY A 968 26.47 13.81 13.93
N ARG A 969 27.58 13.06 13.84
CA ARG A 969 28.57 13.27 12.76
C ARG A 969 28.09 12.78 11.39
N ILE A 970 27.36 11.67 11.39
CA ILE A 970 26.71 11.10 10.19
C ILE A 970 25.19 11.26 10.38
N PRO A 971 24.44 11.72 9.36
CA PRO A 971 23.00 11.89 9.44
C PRO A 971 22.29 10.62 9.92
N TYR A 972 21.35 10.81 10.86
CA TYR A 972 20.53 9.73 11.42
C TYR A 972 19.04 9.96 11.18
N GLY A 973 18.61 11.20 10.96
CA GLY A 973 17.23 11.59 10.74
C GLY A 973 16.57 10.92 9.54
N GLY A 974 15.24 10.98 9.50
CA GLY A 974 14.45 10.48 8.37
C GLY A 974 14.49 8.96 8.16
N GLN A 975 14.88 8.18 9.17
CA GLN A 975 14.83 6.71 9.18
C GLN A 975 13.59 6.20 9.93
N ARG A 976 13.18 4.96 9.65
CA ARG A 976 12.15 4.26 10.42
C ARG A 976 12.68 3.91 11.82
N GLY A 977 11.89 4.23 12.84
CA GLY A 977 12.12 3.80 14.23
C GLY A 977 10.86 3.19 14.84
N CYS A 978 11.03 2.51 15.97
CA CYS A 978 9.95 1.97 16.81
C CYS A 978 10.00 2.49 18.25
N SER A 979 10.73 3.59 18.48
CA SER A 979 10.78 4.33 19.75
C SER A 979 9.84 5.53 19.72
N ASN A 980 9.45 6.02 20.88
CA ASN A 980 8.72 7.28 21.00
C ASN A 980 9.60 8.42 20.45
N PRO A 981 9.17 9.15 19.40
CA PRO A 981 10.00 10.21 18.81
C PRO A 981 10.30 11.37 19.77
N GLY A 982 9.50 11.54 20.83
CA GLY A 982 9.71 12.51 21.89
C GLY A 982 10.71 12.08 22.98
N LEU A 983 11.12 10.80 23.03
CA LEU A 983 12.03 10.28 24.04
C LEU A 983 13.40 9.96 23.42
N LYS A 984 14.35 10.88 23.56
CA LYS A 984 15.73 10.73 23.05
C LYS A 984 16.74 10.70 24.19
N PHE A 985 16.96 9.51 24.77
CA PHE A 985 17.88 9.33 25.90
C PHE A 985 19.33 9.14 25.44
N ILE A 986 19.64 7.97 24.86
CA ILE A 986 20.95 7.67 24.26
C ILE A 986 20.82 7.90 22.75
N LEU A 987 21.74 8.68 22.19
CA LEU A 987 21.70 9.00 20.76
C LEU A 987 22.26 7.83 19.97
N ALA A 988 21.47 7.35 19.01
CA ALA A 988 21.94 6.45 17.97
C ALA A 988 22.76 7.21 16.92
N CYS A 989 23.57 6.48 16.17
CA CYS A 989 24.32 7.00 15.03
C CYS A 989 24.27 6.02 13.86
N ALA A 990 24.45 6.53 12.64
CA ALA A 990 24.73 5.72 11.46
C ALA A 990 26.24 5.66 11.21
N GLY A 991 26.72 4.59 10.58
CA GLY A 991 28.15 4.42 10.29
C GLY A 991 28.46 3.21 9.40
N PRO A 992 29.68 3.14 8.85
CA PRO A 992 30.04 2.14 7.85
C PRO A 992 30.45 0.78 8.43
N LEU A 993 30.19 -0.27 7.64
CA LEU A 993 30.82 -1.59 7.74
C LEU A 993 31.55 -1.89 6.42
N ALA A 994 32.78 -2.37 6.48
CA ALA A 994 33.60 -2.67 5.30
C ALA A 994 34.61 -3.80 5.57
N ASN A 995 35.46 -4.12 4.60
CA ASN A 995 36.49 -5.16 4.72
C ASN A 995 37.90 -4.60 5.02
N ASP A 996 38.03 -3.28 5.23
CA ASP A 996 39.28 -2.61 5.57
C ASP A 996 39.05 -1.21 6.19
N MET A 997 40.06 -0.68 6.88
CA MET A 997 40.01 0.63 7.52
C MET A 997 39.86 1.81 6.55
N LYS A 998 40.45 1.72 5.36
CA LYS A 998 40.45 2.84 4.40
C LYS A 998 39.05 3.06 3.83
N SER A 999 38.32 1.99 3.58
CA SER A 999 36.92 2.02 3.16
C SER A 999 36.03 2.73 4.18
N LEU A 1000 36.22 2.49 5.48
CA LEU A 1000 35.49 3.19 6.55
C LEU A 1000 35.76 4.71 6.52
N GLU A 1001 37.03 5.10 6.40
CA GLU A 1001 37.46 6.50 6.29
C GLU A 1001 36.80 7.19 5.08
N ILE A 1002 36.84 6.56 3.90
CA ILE A 1002 36.31 7.13 2.66
C ILE A 1002 34.83 7.49 2.80
N LEU A 1003 33.99 6.57 3.30
CA LEU A 1003 32.56 6.84 3.45
C LEU A 1003 32.30 7.91 4.51
N THR A 1004 32.91 7.77 5.69
CA THR A 1004 32.72 8.73 6.79
C THR A 1004 33.14 10.14 6.39
N LYS A 1005 34.33 10.29 5.80
CA LYS A 1005 34.84 11.58 5.33
C LYS A 1005 33.96 12.17 4.23
N SER A 1006 33.59 11.38 3.22
CA SER A 1006 32.79 11.87 2.09
C SER A 1006 31.42 12.39 2.54
N VAL A 1007 30.77 11.71 3.48
CA VAL A 1007 29.48 12.14 4.03
C VAL A 1007 29.62 13.41 4.87
N ILE A 1008 30.65 13.52 5.71
CA ILE A 1008 30.89 14.74 6.51
C ILE A 1008 31.21 15.94 5.61
N ASP A 1009 32.05 15.75 4.59
CA ASP A 1009 32.42 16.81 3.64
C ASP A 1009 31.24 17.31 2.81
N ALA A 1010 30.19 16.48 2.66
CA ALA A 1010 28.92 16.88 2.03
C ALA A 1010 28.08 17.84 2.88
N ARG A 1011 28.55 18.22 4.08
CA ARG A 1011 27.88 19.13 5.03
C ARG A 1011 26.45 18.68 5.35
N PRO A 1012 26.31 17.53 6.03
CA PRO A 1012 25.03 16.84 6.22
C PRO A 1012 23.98 17.66 6.98
N ALA A 1013 24.40 18.65 7.78
CA ALA A 1013 23.51 19.51 8.55
C ALA A 1013 22.53 20.35 7.69
N TYR A 1014 22.81 20.53 6.39
CA TYR A 1014 21.86 21.18 5.47
C TYR A 1014 20.64 20.32 5.13
N LEU A 1015 20.75 19.00 5.26
CA LEU A 1015 19.69 18.04 4.91
C LEU A 1015 19.08 17.35 6.14
N ASP A 1016 19.81 17.28 7.27
CA ASP A 1016 19.37 16.60 8.49
C ASP A 1016 19.64 17.46 9.73
N SER A 1017 18.56 17.84 10.43
CA SER A 1017 18.62 18.63 11.66
C SER A 1017 19.24 17.89 12.86
N THR A 1018 19.47 16.58 12.74
CA THR A 1018 20.17 15.78 13.75
C THR A 1018 21.69 15.74 13.52
N ALA A 1019 22.16 16.20 12.35
CA ALA A 1019 23.59 16.26 12.04
C ALA A 1019 24.23 17.54 12.56
N ILE A 1020 25.47 17.42 13.03
CA ILE A 1020 26.30 18.52 13.53
C ILE A 1020 27.17 19.01 12.38
N ASP A 1021 27.14 20.33 12.10
CA ASP A 1021 27.92 20.97 11.03
C ASP A 1021 29.40 21.17 11.43
N VAL A 1022 30.10 20.06 11.67
CA VAL A 1022 31.55 20.06 11.96
C VAL A 1022 32.28 19.35 10.82
N PRO A 1023 33.14 20.06 10.05
CA PRO A 1023 33.82 19.48 8.90
C PRO A 1023 34.85 18.43 9.33
N TRP A 1024 35.24 17.58 8.38
CA TRP A 1024 36.31 16.62 8.59
C TRP A 1024 37.63 17.35 8.81
N ARG A 1025 38.30 17.06 9.93
CA ARG A 1025 39.60 17.68 10.25
C ARG A 1025 40.73 16.93 9.54
N ASN A 1026 41.51 17.68 8.76
CA ASN A 1026 42.78 17.17 8.22
C ASN A 1026 43.82 17.09 9.33
N ILE A 1027 43.85 15.97 10.04
CA ILE A 1027 44.87 15.68 11.05
C ILE A 1027 46.11 15.11 10.38
N SER A 1028 47.29 15.53 10.81
CA SER A 1028 48.51 14.82 10.44
C SER A 1028 48.48 13.46 11.12
N ALA A 1029 48.53 12.38 10.34
CA ALA A 1029 48.69 11.06 10.90
C ALA A 1029 49.92 11.08 11.84
N PRO A 1030 49.82 10.51 13.06
CA PRO A 1030 50.97 10.42 13.97
C PRO A 1030 52.02 9.45 13.41
N SER A 1031 52.68 9.82 12.30
CA SER A 1031 53.74 9.05 11.66
C SER A 1031 54.98 9.08 12.55
N GLY A 1032 55.48 7.91 12.92
CA GLY A 1032 56.62 7.74 13.82
C GLY A 1032 56.37 8.05 15.31
N LYS A 1033 55.17 8.51 15.70
CA LYS A 1033 54.85 8.80 17.11
C LYS A 1033 54.40 7.52 17.81
N LYS A 1034 55.06 7.16 18.93
CA LYS A 1034 54.60 6.08 19.81
C LYS A 1034 53.33 6.50 20.55
N LEU A 1035 52.22 5.84 20.22
CA LEU A 1035 50.92 6.06 20.85
C LEU A 1035 50.90 5.56 22.29
N ARG A 1036 50.15 6.26 23.15
CA ARG A 1036 49.83 5.84 24.51
C ARG A 1036 48.38 5.35 24.57
N LEU A 1037 48.22 4.03 24.64
CA LEU A 1037 46.96 3.33 24.50
C LEU A 1037 46.52 2.76 25.85
N GLY A 1038 45.31 3.11 26.28
CA GLY A 1038 44.67 2.48 27.45
C GLY A 1038 44.19 1.08 27.10
N VAL A 1039 44.42 0.09 27.95
CA VAL A 1039 43.91 -1.27 27.78
C VAL A 1039 42.67 -1.41 28.67
N LEU A 1040 41.50 -1.53 28.05
CA LEU A 1040 40.25 -1.76 28.76
C LEU A 1040 40.28 -3.16 29.39
N PRO A 1041 40.12 -3.27 30.71
CA PRO A 1041 40.20 -4.54 31.40
C PRO A 1041 38.89 -5.32 31.27
N GLU A 1042 38.96 -6.59 31.68
CA GLU A 1042 37.77 -7.40 31.93
C GLU A 1042 36.96 -6.81 33.10
N ASP A 1043 35.65 -6.68 32.91
CA ASP A 1043 34.70 -6.33 33.97
C ASP A 1043 34.27 -7.60 34.73
N PRO A 1044 34.29 -7.61 36.07
CA PRO A 1044 33.93 -8.79 36.87
C PRO A 1044 32.54 -9.36 36.60
N SER A 1045 31.56 -8.53 36.21
CA SER A 1045 30.20 -8.95 35.86
C SER A 1045 30.13 -9.57 34.47
N TYR A 1046 31.14 -9.34 33.62
CA TYR A 1046 31.17 -9.70 32.21
C TYR A 1046 32.54 -10.30 31.82
N PRO A 1047 32.87 -11.50 32.33
CA PRO A 1047 34.16 -12.14 32.08
C PRO A 1047 34.35 -12.46 30.59
N LEU A 1048 35.60 -12.39 30.12
CA LEU A 1048 35.98 -12.68 28.73
C LEU A 1048 36.20 -14.17 28.53
N GLN A 1049 35.67 -14.70 27.43
CA GLN A 1049 35.92 -16.07 27.00
C GLN A 1049 37.40 -16.23 26.56
N PRO A 1050 37.97 -17.44 26.70
CA PRO A 1050 39.38 -17.70 26.42
C PRO A 1050 39.90 -17.15 25.07
N PRO A 1051 39.17 -17.29 23.94
CA PRO A 1051 39.64 -16.77 22.66
C PRO A 1051 39.81 -15.25 22.63
N ILE A 1052 38.91 -14.52 23.29
CA ILE A 1052 38.94 -13.05 23.33
C ILE A 1052 40.07 -12.57 24.23
N LYS A 1053 40.24 -13.20 25.41
CA LYS A 1053 41.34 -12.89 26.33
C LYS A 1053 42.70 -13.08 25.66
N HIS A 1054 42.85 -14.15 24.88
CA HIS A 1054 44.06 -14.40 24.10
C HIS A 1054 44.26 -13.37 22.99
N ALA A 1055 43.23 -13.05 22.21
CA ALA A 1055 43.32 -12.06 21.14
C ALA A 1055 43.75 -10.68 21.67
N ILE A 1056 43.18 -10.23 22.79
CA ILE A 1056 43.55 -8.97 23.44
C ILE A 1056 45.00 -9.02 23.94
N SER A 1057 45.39 -10.10 24.62
CA SER A 1057 46.76 -10.27 25.13
C SER A 1057 47.80 -10.24 24.00
N GLN A 1058 47.51 -10.90 22.88
CA GLN A 1058 48.37 -10.91 21.70
C GLN A 1058 48.43 -9.54 21.03
N ALA A 1059 47.31 -8.82 20.91
CA ALA A 1059 47.27 -7.47 20.36
C ALA A 1059 48.11 -6.51 21.21
N VAL A 1060 47.95 -6.56 22.54
CA VAL A 1060 48.74 -5.78 23.50
C VAL A 1060 50.24 -6.10 23.36
N ALA A 1061 50.60 -7.39 23.24
CA ALA A 1061 52.00 -7.80 23.06
C ALA A 1061 52.59 -7.27 21.74
N LYS A 1062 51.86 -7.36 20.63
CA LYS A 1062 52.30 -6.82 19.33
C LYS A 1062 52.48 -5.30 19.37
N LEU A 1063 51.51 -4.58 19.91
CA LEU A 1063 51.58 -3.12 20.03
C LEU A 1063 52.75 -2.68 20.94
N ARG A 1064 53.01 -3.40 22.04
CA ARG A 1064 54.20 -3.19 22.87
C ARG A 1064 55.49 -3.44 22.09
N ALA A 1065 55.56 -4.50 21.30
CA ALA A 1065 56.72 -4.83 20.50
C ALA A 1065 57.03 -3.76 19.44
N GLU A 1066 56.01 -3.10 18.90
CA GLU A 1066 56.16 -1.93 18.03
C GLU A 1066 56.48 -0.63 18.77
N GLY A 1067 56.62 -0.68 20.10
CA GLY A 1067 57.06 0.45 20.93
C GLY A 1067 55.93 1.39 21.35
N HIS A 1068 54.67 1.02 21.21
CA HIS A 1068 53.56 1.76 21.80
C HIS A 1068 53.56 1.62 23.34
N ILE A 1069 53.03 2.63 24.04
CA ILE A 1069 52.92 2.64 25.51
C ILE A 1069 51.53 2.10 25.86
N LEU A 1070 51.45 0.95 26.52
CA LEU A 1070 50.20 0.31 26.91
C LEU A 1070 49.94 0.54 28.40
N VAL A 1071 48.79 1.13 28.72
CA VAL A 1071 48.39 1.50 30.08
C VAL A 1071 47.22 0.62 30.51
N GLU A 1072 47.47 -0.34 31.38
CA GLU A 1072 46.39 -1.14 31.97
C GLU A 1072 45.48 -0.23 32.79
N LEU A 1073 44.17 -0.20 32.48
CA LEU A 1073 43.18 0.60 33.20
C LEU A 1073 42.55 -0.23 34.33
N ASP A 1074 42.10 0.43 35.40
CA ASP A 1074 41.42 -0.24 36.52
C ASP A 1074 39.93 -0.48 36.18
N PRO A 1075 39.40 -1.70 36.32
CA PRO A 1075 37.97 -1.99 36.14
C PRO A 1075 37.06 -1.07 36.98
N LYS A 1076 37.49 -0.72 38.19
CA LYS A 1076 36.74 0.14 39.13
C LYS A 1076 36.65 1.59 38.65
N GLU A 1077 37.58 2.03 37.82
CA GLU A 1077 37.55 3.36 37.19
C GLU A 1077 36.77 3.35 35.87
N CYS A 1078 36.83 2.25 35.12
CA CYS A 1078 36.16 2.10 33.82
C CYS A 1078 34.63 1.97 33.95
N LEU A 1079 34.15 1.33 35.03
CA LEU A 1079 32.73 1.21 35.38
C LEU A 1079 31.85 0.63 34.26
N VAL A 1080 32.31 -0.39 33.52
CA VAL A 1080 31.56 -0.95 32.38
C VAL A 1080 30.18 -1.45 32.81
N SER A 1081 30.09 -2.21 33.91
CA SER A 1081 28.81 -2.66 34.47
C SER A 1081 27.92 -1.50 34.95
N GLY A 1082 28.50 -0.53 35.66
CA GLY A 1082 27.77 0.65 36.12
C GLY A 1082 27.17 1.47 34.97
N ILE A 1083 27.92 1.67 33.89
CA ILE A 1083 27.42 2.39 32.70
C ILE A 1083 26.30 1.62 32.01
N ASN A 1084 26.40 0.30 31.93
CA ASN A 1084 25.34 -0.54 31.34
C ASN A 1084 24.04 -0.50 32.15
N SER A 1085 24.12 -0.41 33.48
CA SER A 1085 22.95 -0.22 34.34
C SER A 1085 22.17 1.04 33.96
N VAL A 1086 22.89 2.15 33.72
CA VAL A 1086 22.30 3.43 33.28
C VAL A 1086 21.66 3.26 31.90
N ALA A 1087 22.32 2.56 30.97
CA ALA A 1087 21.79 2.35 29.63
C ALA A 1087 20.46 1.60 29.64
N TRP A 1088 20.40 0.45 30.31
CA TRP A 1088 19.19 -0.36 30.38
C TRP A 1088 18.08 0.30 31.20
N GLY A 1089 18.44 1.05 32.24
CA GLY A 1089 17.50 1.92 32.94
C GLY A 1089 16.82 2.92 31.98
N LEU A 1090 17.60 3.61 31.14
CA LEU A 1090 17.07 4.56 30.14
C LEU A 1090 16.22 3.85 29.06
N PHE A 1091 16.67 2.71 28.54
CA PHE A 1091 15.91 1.96 27.53
C PHE A 1091 14.56 1.44 28.07
N SER A 1092 14.49 1.08 29.35
CA SER A 1092 13.27 0.55 29.96
C SER A 1092 12.11 1.56 30.07
N LEU A 1093 12.40 2.86 29.95
CA LEU A 1093 11.40 3.93 30.02
C LEU A 1093 10.51 4.00 28.78
N ASP A 1094 10.97 3.52 27.61
CA ASP A 1094 10.19 3.52 26.38
C ASP A 1094 9.51 2.17 26.12
N LYS A 1095 8.18 2.16 26.16
CA LYS A 1095 7.34 0.96 25.95
C LYS A 1095 6.78 0.86 24.52
N THR A 1096 7.13 1.79 23.63
CA THR A 1096 6.52 1.94 22.29
C THR A 1096 6.73 0.71 21.41
N ALA A 1097 7.97 0.21 21.33
CA ALA A 1097 8.28 -0.96 20.50
C ALA A 1097 7.48 -2.20 20.92
N ARG A 1098 7.30 -2.41 22.25
CA ARG A 1098 6.51 -3.52 22.78
C ARG A 1098 5.05 -3.40 22.36
N ARG A 1099 4.46 -2.20 22.45
CA ARG A 1099 3.09 -1.96 22.02
C ARG A 1099 2.89 -2.27 20.54
N ILE A 1100 3.78 -1.79 19.67
CA ILE A 1100 3.71 -2.06 18.22
C ILE A 1100 3.70 -3.56 17.92
N VAL A 1101 4.57 -4.33 18.58
CA VAL A 1101 4.64 -5.80 18.42
C VAL A 1101 3.33 -6.45 18.89
N THR A 1102 2.83 -6.07 20.07
CA THR A 1102 1.58 -6.60 20.62
C THR A 1102 0.38 -6.28 19.74
N ASP A 1103 0.26 -5.04 19.26
CA ASP A 1103 -0.86 -4.59 18.42
C ASP A 1103 -0.85 -5.28 17.04
N ALA A 1104 0.33 -5.64 16.52
CA ALA A 1104 0.48 -6.39 15.27
C ALA A 1104 0.16 -7.89 15.40
N GLY A 1105 0.01 -8.41 16.63
CA GLY A 1105 -0.29 -9.81 16.89
C GLY A 1105 0.86 -10.79 16.67
N GLU A 1106 2.08 -10.30 16.41
CA GLU A 1106 3.26 -11.15 16.20
C GLU A 1106 3.99 -11.50 17.53
N PRO A 1107 4.60 -12.69 17.67
CA PRO A 1107 5.28 -13.09 18.90
C PRO A 1107 6.65 -12.41 19.07
N CYS A 1108 7.12 -12.29 20.31
CA CYS A 1108 8.47 -11.82 20.62
C CYS A 1108 9.53 -12.88 20.26
N ILE A 1109 10.65 -12.48 19.67
CA ILE A 1109 11.75 -13.39 19.32
C ILE A 1109 12.55 -13.87 20.56
N PRO A 1110 13.13 -15.09 20.54
CA PRO A 1110 13.80 -15.68 21.71
C PRO A 1110 15.01 -14.85 22.20
N SER A 1111 15.84 -14.33 21.30
CA SER A 1111 16.99 -13.48 21.70
C SER A 1111 16.58 -12.24 22.52
N ARG A 1112 15.37 -11.71 22.32
CA ARG A 1112 14.88 -10.57 23.10
C ARG A 1112 14.43 -10.99 24.50
N GLN A 1113 13.88 -12.19 24.64
CA GLN A 1113 13.55 -12.78 25.94
C GLN A 1113 14.81 -13.03 26.76
N ARG A 1114 15.85 -13.61 26.14
CA ARG A 1114 17.16 -13.87 26.76
C ARG A 1114 17.75 -12.62 27.42
N ILE A 1115 17.68 -11.47 26.74
CA ILE A 1115 18.14 -10.19 27.31
C ILE A 1115 17.35 -9.84 28.59
N THR A 1116 16.03 -10.00 28.57
CA THR A 1116 15.19 -9.72 29.74
C THR A 1116 15.61 -10.61 30.92
N ASP A 1117 15.76 -11.91 30.69
CA ASP A 1117 16.14 -12.88 31.73
C ASP A 1117 17.53 -12.59 32.32
N GLU A 1118 18.49 -12.15 31.49
CA GLU A 1118 19.81 -11.74 31.97
C GLU A 1118 19.77 -10.46 32.82
N LEU A 1119 19.01 -9.46 32.39
CA LEU A 1119 18.87 -8.18 33.10
C LEU A 1119 18.22 -8.33 34.48
N GLU A 1120 17.27 -9.26 34.62
CA GLU A 1120 16.61 -9.58 35.89
C GLU A 1120 17.54 -10.27 36.90
N ARG A 1121 18.54 -11.02 36.41
CA ARG A 1121 19.51 -11.72 37.26
C ARG A 1121 20.68 -10.82 37.72
N LEU A 1122 21.04 -9.82 36.91
CA LEU A 1122 22.15 -8.92 37.20
C LEU A 1122 21.84 -8.01 38.39
N LYS A 1123 22.82 -7.87 39.29
CA LYS A 1123 22.76 -6.91 40.40
C LYS A 1123 23.43 -5.60 39.99
N TRP A 1124 22.70 -4.50 40.14
CA TRP A 1124 23.12 -3.18 39.70
C TRP A 1124 23.47 -2.29 40.89
N ASP A 1125 24.67 -2.44 41.43
CA ASP A 1125 25.09 -1.70 42.65
C ASP A 1125 25.42 -0.21 42.39
N PHE A 1126 25.46 0.21 41.12
CA PHE A 1126 25.79 1.58 40.72
C PHE A 1126 24.60 2.54 40.77
N LEU A 1127 23.38 2.05 40.50
CA LEU A 1127 22.18 2.87 40.53
C LEU A 1127 21.60 2.93 41.94
N PRO A 1128 21.02 4.06 42.36
CA PRO A 1128 20.15 4.08 43.53
C PRO A 1128 18.89 3.25 43.27
N ASP A 1129 18.15 2.93 44.33
CA ASP A 1129 16.83 2.31 44.19
C ASP A 1129 15.88 3.24 43.42
N LEU A 1130 15.40 2.77 42.28
CA LEU A 1130 14.48 3.49 41.40
C LEU A 1130 13.02 3.08 41.61
N THR A 1131 12.75 2.14 42.52
CA THR A 1131 11.40 1.68 42.80
C THR A 1131 10.56 2.79 43.44
N GLY A 1132 9.28 2.86 43.07
CA GLY A 1132 8.35 3.90 43.57
C GLY A 1132 8.53 5.29 42.95
N LEU A 1133 9.60 5.56 42.18
CA LEU A 1133 9.77 6.83 41.48
C LEU A 1133 8.84 6.96 40.26
N SER A 1134 8.44 8.20 39.94
CA SER A 1134 7.78 8.50 38.67
C SER A 1134 8.76 8.31 37.50
N ASP A 1135 8.27 8.12 36.28
CA ASP A 1135 9.15 7.92 35.12
C ASP A 1135 10.02 9.15 34.81
N LEU A 1136 9.53 10.36 35.14
CA LEU A 1136 10.33 11.60 35.05
C LEU A 1136 11.45 11.65 36.10
N ASP A 1137 11.18 11.22 37.34
CA ASP A 1137 12.19 11.18 38.40
C ASP A 1137 13.25 10.11 38.13
N LYS A 1138 12.85 8.96 37.58
CA LYS A 1138 13.78 7.93 37.09
C LYS A 1138 14.67 8.49 36.00
N LEU A 1139 14.10 9.16 34.99
CA LEU A 1139 14.84 9.78 33.91
C LEU A 1139 15.85 10.80 34.44
N SER A 1140 15.43 11.68 35.36
CA SER A 1140 16.30 12.66 36.01
C SER A 1140 17.49 11.99 36.71
N THR A 1141 17.21 10.96 37.52
CA THR A 1141 18.22 10.20 38.26
C THR A 1141 19.22 9.51 37.32
N LEU A 1142 18.72 8.86 36.26
CA LEU A 1142 19.55 8.19 35.25
C LEU A 1142 20.43 9.18 34.48
N ASN A 1143 19.92 10.38 34.18
CA ASN A 1143 20.71 11.43 33.52
C ASN A 1143 21.83 11.99 34.42
N ILE A 1144 21.59 12.12 35.74
CA ILE A 1144 22.64 12.46 36.71
C ILE A 1144 23.73 11.40 36.69
N LYS A 1145 23.35 10.11 36.79
CA LYS A 1145 24.30 9.00 36.74
C LYS A 1145 25.07 8.91 35.42
N ARG A 1146 24.41 9.23 34.30
CA ARG A 1146 25.08 9.36 33.00
C ARG A 1146 26.11 10.48 32.98
N ALA A 1147 25.80 11.65 33.55
CA ALA A 1147 26.73 12.76 33.61
C ALA A 1147 27.96 12.43 34.50
N GLU A 1148 27.74 11.74 35.63
CA GLU A 1148 28.81 11.26 36.51
C GLU A 1148 29.82 10.36 35.77
N VAL A 1149 29.34 9.36 35.01
CA VAL A 1149 30.24 8.44 34.29
C VAL A 1149 30.97 9.10 33.12
N ILE A 1150 30.34 10.06 32.43
CA ILE A 1150 31.00 10.85 31.37
C ILE A 1150 32.15 11.66 31.95
N GLU A 1151 31.94 12.33 33.08
CA GLU A 1151 32.99 13.10 33.75
C GLU A 1151 34.10 12.22 34.33
N SER A 1152 33.76 11.02 34.84
CA SER A 1152 34.75 10.03 35.27
C SER A 1152 35.70 9.64 34.12
N TRP A 1153 35.14 9.28 32.96
CA TRP A 1153 35.94 8.94 31.78
C TRP A 1153 36.77 10.12 31.28
N ARG A 1154 36.26 11.36 31.30
CA ARG A 1154 37.05 12.56 30.97
C ARG A 1154 38.29 12.68 31.86
N ARG A 1155 38.16 12.44 33.18
CA ARG A 1155 39.28 12.44 34.12
C ARG A 1155 40.25 11.30 33.83
N LEU A 1156 39.75 10.10 33.54
CA LEU A 1156 40.57 8.94 33.17
C LEU A 1156 41.44 9.25 31.95
N TRP A 1157 40.87 9.81 30.86
CA TRP A 1157 41.62 10.24 29.67
C TRP A 1157 42.76 11.20 30.03
N GLN A 1158 42.51 12.15 30.93
CA GLN A 1158 43.48 13.17 31.34
C GLN A 1158 44.58 12.61 32.26
N SER A 1159 44.19 11.90 33.32
CA SER A 1159 45.11 11.30 34.31
C SER A 1159 46.08 10.33 33.64
N HIS A 1160 45.57 9.53 32.71
CA HIS A 1160 46.38 8.61 31.95
C HIS A 1160 46.87 9.18 30.63
N ARG A 1161 46.69 10.46 30.28
CA ARG A 1161 47.23 11.08 29.04
C ARG A 1161 47.09 10.17 27.80
N LEU A 1162 45.91 9.58 27.62
CA LEU A 1162 45.71 8.56 26.60
C LEU A 1162 45.49 9.21 25.23
N ASP A 1163 46.09 8.65 24.18
CA ASP A 1163 45.79 9.02 22.78
C ASP A 1163 44.51 8.29 22.31
N ALA A 1164 44.36 7.01 22.69
CA ALA A 1164 43.19 6.17 22.45
C ALA A 1164 43.12 5.06 23.51
N ALA A 1165 42.07 4.25 23.46
CA ALA A 1165 41.95 3.03 24.24
C ALA A 1165 41.65 1.84 23.31
N ILE A 1166 42.17 0.67 23.69
CA ILE A 1166 41.95 -0.60 23.02
C ILE A 1166 41.32 -1.58 24.02
N GLY A 1167 40.49 -2.50 23.54
CA GLY A 1167 39.81 -3.43 24.43
C GLY A 1167 38.97 -4.47 23.69
N PRO A 1168 38.32 -5.38 24.44
CA PRO A 1168 37.35 -6.29 23.87
C PRO A 1168 36.15 -5.51 23.30
N ALA A 1169 35.65 -5.96 22.15
CA ALA A 1169 34.36 -5.52 21.62
C ALA A 1169 33.19 -6.31 22.24
N ALA A 1170 33.46 -7.52 22.72
CA ALA A 1170 32.50 -8.44 23.32
C ALA A 1170 33.22 -9.43 24.25
N GLN A 1171 32.46 -10.15 25.09
CA GLN A 1171 32.99 -11.24 25.93
C GLN A 1171 33.39 -12.47 25.10
N ASN A 1172 32.87 -12.54 23.89
CA ASN A 1172 32.71 -13.73 23.06
C ASN A 1172 33.00 -13.38 21.60
N THR A 1173 33.17 -14.42 20.77
CA THR A 1173 33.06 -14.31 19.31
C THR A 1173 31.58 -14.27 18.89
N ALA A 1174 31.28 -14.56 17.61
CA ALA A 1174 29.94 -15.02 17.26
C ALA A 1174 29.57 -16.25 18.12
N VAL A 1175 28.31 -16.31 18.55
CA VAL A 1175 27.76 -17.39 19.39
C VAL A 1175 26.56 -18.03 18.73
N GLN A 1176 26.11 -19.16 19.28
CA GLN A 1176 24.89 -19.81 18.82
C GLN A 1176 23.71 -18.82 18.84
N HIS A 1177 22.81 -19.01 17.88
CA HIS A 1177 21.56 -18.26 17.74
C HIS A 1177 20.83 -18.09 19.07
N ASP A 1178 20.28 -16.89 19.30
CA ASP A 1178 19.54 -16.49 20.50
C ASP A 1178 20.33 -16.36 21.81
N LEU A 1179 21.60 -16.77 21.85
CA LEU A 1179 22.36 -16.85 23.12
C LEU A 1179 23.23 -15.63 23.44
N TYR A 1180 23.37 -14.65 22.54
CA TYR A 1180 24.33 -13.52 22.72
C TYR A 1180 24.14 -12.74 24.02
N GLY A 1181 22.90 -12.42 24.39
CA GLY A 1181 22.60 -11.67 25.61
C GLY A 1181 22.92 -10.17 25.52
N VAL A 1182 23.19 -9.54 26.67
CA VAL A 1182 23.51 -8.11 26.76
C VAL A 1182 24.92 -7.81 26.20
N PRO A 1183 25.14 -6.69 25.49
CA PRO A 1183 26.46 -6.37 24.89
C PRO A 1183 27.21 -5.26 25.67
N PRO A 1184 27.82 -5.55 26.82
CA PRO A 1184 28.32 -4.54 27.76
C PRO A 1184 29.47 -3.70 27.20
N TYR A 1185 30.41 -4.33 26.49
CA TYR A 1185 31.64 -3.73 25.96
C TYR A 1185 31.42 -2.84 24.74
N THR A 1186 30.24 -2.87 24.11
CA THR A 1186 29.88 -1.92 23.07
C THR A 1186 28.92 -0.86 23.57
N CYS A 1187 27.94 -1.24 24.39
CA CYS A 1187 26.86 -0.35 24.85
C CYS A 1187 27.37 0.83 25.69
N PHE A 1188 28.39 0.60 26.54
CA PHE A 1188 28.92 1.66 27.39
C PHE A 1188 29.48 2.85 26.57
N LEU A 1189 30.04 2.59 25.38
CA LEU A 1189 30.55 3.63 24.48
C LEU A 1189 29.44 4.45 23.82
N ASN A 1190 28.21 3.94 23.73
CA ASN A 1190 27.05 4.73 23.29
C ASN A 1190 26.59 5.69 24.38
N VAL A 1191 26.60 5.25 25.65
CA VAL A 1191 26.28 6.12 26.80
C VAL A 1191 27.26 7.30 26.86
N LEU A 1192 28.55 7.02 26.68
CA LEU A 1192 29.64 7.99 26.63
C LEU A 1192 29.68 8.81 25.31
N ASN A 1193 28.97 8.38 24.28
CA ASN A 1193 29.02 8.93 22.92
C ASN A 1193 30.43 8.99 22.32
N TYR A 1194 31.21 7.92 22.49
CA TYR A 1194 32.61 7.81 22.02
C TYR A 1194 32.67 7.12 20.66
N PRO A 1195 33.43 7.65 19.67
CA PRO A 1195 33.62 6.95 18.41
C PRO A 1195 34.51 5.71 18.60
N ALA A 1196 34.21 4.65 17.86
CA ALA A 1196 34.88 3.34 18.04
C ALA A 1196 34.95 2.53 16.75
N CYS A 1197 36.10 1.91 16.47
CA CYS A 1197 36.31 0.95 15.40
C CYS A 1197 36.42 -0.47 15.96
N VAL A 1198 35.85 -1.44 15.25
CA VAL A 1198 36.14 -2.87 15.42
C VAL A 1198 37.08 -3.31 14.30
N ILE A 1199 38.14 -4.01 14.69
CA ILE A 1199 39.19 -4.54 13.80
C ILE A 1199 39.26 -6.06 14.00
N PRO A 1200 39.03 -6.87 12.95
CA PRO A 1200 39.25 -8.32 13.00
C PRO A 1200 40.70 -8.65 13.34
N PHE A 1201 40.93 -9.51 14.34
CA PHE A 1201 42.27 -9.95 14.72
C PHE A 1201 42.22 -11.33 15.37
N GLY A 1202 42.83 -12.32 14.69
CA GLY A 1202 42.85 -13.71 15.13
C GLY A 1202 41.53 -14.44 14.91
N SER A 1203 41.52 -15.72 15.27
CA SER A 1203 40.34 -16.59 15.21
C SER A 1203 40.30 -17.48 16.45
N ALA A 1204 39.11 -17.85 16.89
CA ALA A 1204 38.94 -18.74 18.02
C ALA A 1204 39.54 -20.12 17.73
N LYS A 1205 40.24 -20.66 18.73
CA LYS A 1205 40.83 -22.00 18.74
C LYS A 1205 40.53 -22.64 20.10
N PRO A 1206 40.22 -23.93 20.16
CA PRO A 1206 40.17 -24.65 21.42
C PRO A 1206 41.52 -24.53 22.15
N ILE A 1207 41.51 -24.08 23.40
CA ILE A 1207 42.69 -24.00 24.26
C ILE A 1207 42.58 -25.11 25.30
N PRO A 1208 43.38 -26.19 25.19
CA PRO A 1208 43.29 -27.33 26.11
C PRO A 1208 43.47 -26.90 27.57
N GLY A 1209 42.53 -27.26 28.44
CA GLY A 1209 42.59 -27.00 29.88
C GLY A 1209 42.03 -25.65 30.35
N GLU A 1210 41.53 -24.79 29.45
CA GLU A 1210 40.82 -23.56 29.82
C GLU A 1210 39.29 -23.76 29.70
N GLU A 1211 38.66 -24.20 30.79
CA GLU A 1211 37.20 -24.25 30.90
C GLU A 1211 36.63 -22.86 31.23
N PHE A 1212 35.46 -22.52 30.67
CA PHE A 1212 34.78 -21.26 30.92
C PHE A 1212 33.36 -21.52 31.44
N THR A 1213 33.09 -21.07 32.66
CA THR A 1213 31.77 -21.16 33.29
C THR A 1213 31.43 -19.82 33.94
N LEU A 1214 30.20 -19.35 33.75
CA LEU A 1214 29.72 -18.12 34.37
C LEU A 1214 29.25 -18.39 35.81
N ASN A 1215 29.65 -17.51 36.74
CA ASN A 1215 29.08 -17.49 38.08
C ASN A 1215 27.63 -16.97 38.06
N PRO A 1216 26.80 -17.27 39.10
CA PRO A 1216 25.40 -16.86 39.15
C PRO A 1216 25.14 -15.35 39.04
N ASP A 1217 26.13 -14.52 39.36
CA ASP A 1217 26.10 -13.05 39.31
C ASP A 1217 26.72 -12.45 38.02
N GLN A 1218 27.26 -13.28 37.12
CA GLN A 1218 27.89 -12.87 35.87
C GLN A 1218 26.97 -13.08 34.67
N ALA A 1219 26.97 -12.17 33.70
CA ALA A 1219 26.22 -12.30 32.45
C ALA A 1219 27.12 -12.59 31.26
N GLY A 1220 26.53 -13.20 30.23
CA GLY A 1220 27.22 -13.59 29.00
C GLY A 1220 26.67 -14.88 28.41
N PRO A 1221 27.06 -15.20 27.16
CA PRO A 1221 26.72 -16.45 26.50
C PRO A 1221 27.53 -17.63 27.05
N PRO A 1222 27.01 -18.87 26.93
CA PRO A 1222 27.81 -20.06 27.14
C PRO A 1222 28.97 -20.12 26.13
N TYR A 1223 30.04 -20.84 26.49
CA TYR A 1223 31.19 -21.06 25.63
C TYR A 1223 31.22 -22.51 25.14
N ASP A 1224 31.23 -22.68 23.82
CA ASP A 1224 31.43 -23.96 23.14
C ASP A 1224 32.64 -23.82 22.23
N ALA A 1225 33.76 -24.46 22.62
CA ALA A 1225 35.03 -24.36 21.91
C ALA A 1225 35.00 -24.99 20.52
N GLU A 1226 34.23 -26.07 20.31
CA GLU A 1226 34.15 -26.77 19.02
C GLU A 1226 33.27 -25.99 18.04
N LEU A 1227 32.12 -25.50 18.52
CA LEU A 1227 31.19 -24.72 17.71
C LEU A 1227 31.82 -23.38 17.27
N THR A 1228 32.55 -22.72 18.16
CA THR A 1228 33.18 -21.42 17.90
C THR A 1228 34.56 -21.52 17.22
N GLU A 1229 35.12 -22.71 17.04
CA GLU A 1229 36.40 -22.88 16.36
C GLU A 1229 36.39 -22.24 14.96
N GLY A 1230 37.36 -21.36 14.71
CA GLY A 1230 37.51 -20.60 13.47
C GLY A 1230 36.68 -19.32 13.41
N ALA A 1231 35.80 -19.06 14.39
CA ALA A 1231 35.06 -17.81 14.46
C ALA A 1231 36.02 -16.61 14.61
N PRO A 1232 35.75 -15.46 13.96
CA PRO A 1232 36.62 -14.29 14.06
C PRO A 1232 36.72 -13.76 15.50
N CYS A 1233 37.94 -13.40 15.90
CA CYS A 1233 38.16 -12.54 17.07
C CYS A 1233 38.35 -11.09 16.60
N SER A 1234 38.23 -10.12 17.53
CA SER A 1234 38.39 -8.71 17.19
C SER A 1234 38.93 -7.87 18.33
N ILE A 1235 39.44 -6.69 17.99
CA ILE A 1235 39.85 -5.63 18.91
C ILE A 1235 38.98 -4.41 18.66
N GLN A 1236 38.52 -3.76 19.73
CA GLN A 1236 37.86 -2.47 19.67
C GLN A 1236 38.87 -1.37 19.99
N VAL A 1237 38.92 -0.33 19.16
CA VAL A 1237 39.73 0.88 19.38
C VAL A 1237 38.79 2.07 19.45
N PHE A 1238 38.90 2.91 20.48
CA PHE A 1238 38.01 4.06 20.66
C PHE A 1238 38.74 5.28 21.23
N THR A 1239 38.14 6.45 21.01
CA THR A 1239 38.62 7.74 21.50
C THR A 1239 37.47 8.52 22.15
N SER A 1240 37.75 9.68 22.74
CA SER A 1240 36.70 10.56 23.29
C SER A 1240 35.81 11.15 22.19
N SER A 1241 34.59 11.58 22.53
CA SER A 1241 33.64 12.22 21.60
C SER A 1241 34.27 13.31 20.72
N MET A 1242 33.80 13.40 19.47
CA MET A 1242 34.26 14.36 18.44
C MET A 1242 35.72 14.20 18.00
N ARG A 1243 36.35 13.06 18.31
CA ARG A 1243 37.67 12.65 17.80
C ARG A 1243 37.60 11.52 16.77
N ASP A 1244 36.57 11.56 15.94
CA ASP A 1244 36.30 10.56 14.89
C ASP A 1244 37.49 10.37 13.94
N GLU A 1245 38.12 11.48 13.55
CA GLU A 1245 39.30 11.48 12.68
C GLU A 1245 40.50 10.79 13.35
N GLU A 1246 40.80 11.13 14.61
CA GLU A 1246 41.86 10.48 15.38
C GLU A 1246 41.54 9.00 15.63
N CYS A 1247 40.27 8.66 15.87
CA CYS A 1247 39.84 7.28 16.05
C CYS A 1247 40.20 6.45 14.81
N ILE A 1248 39.77 6.87 13.62
CA ILE A 1248 40.07 6.15 12.37
C ILE A 1248 41.58 6.09 12.09
N ALA A 1249 42.29 7.21 12.29
CA ALA A 1249 43.74 7.27 12.05
C ALA A 1249 44.52 6.34 13.00
N ILE A 1250 44.21 6.36 14.30
CA ILE A 1250 44.83 5.49 15.29
C ILE A 1250 44.44 4.03 15.06
N SER A 1251 43.17 3.75 14.75
CA SER A 1251 42.72 2.40 14.39
C SER A 1251 43.46 1.86 13.17
N SER A 1252 43.80 2.69 12.19
CA SER A 1252 44.61 2.28 11.04
C SER A 1252 46.06 1.94 11.42
N ILE A 1253 46.66 2.69 12.36
CA ILE A 1253 47.98 2.36 12.92
C ILE A 1253 47.93 1.02 13.66
N VAL A 1254 46.89 0.82 14.48
CA VAL A 1254 46.69 -0.44 15.20
C VAL A 1254 46.45 -1.60 14.24
N ASP A 1255 45.62 -1.45 13.21
CA ASP A 1255 45.37 -2.50 12.21
C ASP A 1255 46.65 -2.92 11.47
N ASN A 1256 47.48 -1.96 11.06
CA ASN A 1256 48.78 -2.25 10.45
C ASN A 1256 49.70 -3.01 11.41
N ALA A 1257 49.80 -2.56 12.66
CA ALA A 1257 50.62 -3.20 13.69
C ALA A 1257 50.20 -4.66 13.97
N LEU A 1258 48.90 -4.93 13.91
CA LEU A 1258 48.35 -6.26 14.13
C LEU A 1258 48.60 -7.20 12.95
N LYS A 1259 48.63 -6.67 11.72
CA LYS A 1259 48.91 -7.44 10.50
C LYS A 1259 50.39 -7.81 10.33
N GLY A 1260 51.30 -6.99 10.86
CA GLY A 1260 52.75 -7.21 10.79
C GLY A 1260 53.36 -6.49 9.61
#